data_AF-A0A1I3UWR7-F1
#
_entry.id   AF-A0A1I3UWR7-F1
#
_cell.length_a   1.000
_cell.length_b   1.000
_cell.length_c   1.000
_cell.angle_alpha   90.00
_cell.angle_beta   90.00
_cell.angle_gamma   90.00
#
_symmetry.space_group_name_H-M   'P 1'
#
loop_
_entity.id
_entity.type
_entity.pdbx_description
1 polymer ?
#
loop_
_entity_poly.entity_id
_entity_poly.type
_entity_poly.pdbx_seq_one_letter_code
_entity_poly.pdbx_strand_id
1 'polypeptide(L)'
;MSKKLRRTTVGLLGLTLAMSPASAFADQSFKDVDGHWAQKQLEQWIASGNLKGFDDGTVRPNESVTRAQFAAMINRLFAFTEEASIDFKDLNASSWAYGDIAKAVKAGYLIGSPDHTVHPNDAVTRQEAAVMIARVLKLSPAQAEALASFKDKDDAAAWSKDSLAALVDRHILNGLPGGLLAPKRGMTRAEAVVLIQAALDAKASAAAVTYNQAGVYGSTDPSAPQVIEGDVVIGAAGVTLQNAVVHGDLILAEGIGAGDATIKNVKVSGTTYVRGGGANSVHFVDSVLVKIVVNKADGSVRIVAEGTTQTGSVVVQSSAKLEESGLTGNGFTDVELAKELPADATVNLVGQFEDVNVYSTQISVKLSEGSIEHLATAPGANNNEIEISQEARVVQLVLEAVTKMLGDGTIASVTAKDGAQGSSFAKAPGQLEGLKKDEVILPSAPAGGGYIPPAPSGPNVVANPTDYLTTQDFGYWSDQDAYNVGFKLNLSKLSYDNIASIKVALQDAAGNELANRVATGAQIEQLKADDALYGAGLDGELSAAFFERAAPASNEWWTSTAYDFTAPSKAVVTITDKSNNVYIVSNGTVNPVAEPVPVQDPETFVQAQDFGFWADQNAYNVGFQIDLDRLNYAQIASINVALRDDQGQELASRTATGAQLLQLKADDQEYGGLDGQLSAAFVERAEAGSNEWWTSTAYDFAAPSQAVITITDKHNKTYTVSKSTAASGITLDQSAMELTAGGAAGTLTATFAPANATNKTILWNSSNPAVATVENGVVTPVAGGTAVITATSAADASIKATSTVTVAASVTTPQELTAALADPTIASIMVSGTLGGSDAYTAYEIARPVTIKELPNAEAKIYGSFVIKSDGVTVDGLTMYTRGGGSGPLKAAIDVIAKQVTITHNQFELPNPDALAVNGGVGNGVTIWPVGDAPANYAISGNAFTGYGANTADWSSTALQIAEGLDLARFDLPGTVSQALTMAPDVEQALATGNSYVDCTNGYIRSNWTNGIDYRFYLVSNAAQWSNVEFAGNGGTVWLANDIANADNLTIGHNVTLAGGHAIAFDAGKTLTVSAGATLTIVPGTTVNAIAGDGSWTGKQDPNGR
;
A
#
# COMPACT_ATOMS: atom_id res chain seq x y z
N MET A 1 19.80 63.85 -33.46
CA MET A 1 19.16 64.21 -34.75
C MET A 1 20.12 63.95 -35.90
N SER A 2 19.97 62.83 -36.61
CA SER A 2 20.53 62.48 -37.95
C SER A 2 20.01 61.06 -38.26
N LYS A 3 19.49 60.63 -39.42
CA LYS A 3 19.74 60.86 -40.86
C LYS A 3 21.12 60.41 -41.38
N LYS A 4 21.09 59.29 -42.13
CA LYS A 4 22.02 58.90 -43.23
C LYS A 4 23.44 58.48 -42.79
N LEU A 5 24.23 57.65 -43.52
CA LEU A 5 24.05 56.74 -44.68
C LEU A 5 25.45 56.08 -44.95
N ARG A 6 25.51 55.01 -45.76
CA ARG A 6 26.71 54.36 -46.38
C ARG A 6 27.40 53.33 -45.47
N ARG A 7 27.65 52.06 -45.83
CA ARG A 7 28.05 51.36 -47.09
C ARG A 7 29.41 51.78 -47.67
N THR A 8 30.44 50.99 -47.36
CA THR A 8 31.66 50.71 -48.15
C THR A 8 32.33 49.41 -47.65
N THR A 9 33.18 48.66 -48.36
CA THR A 9 33.15 48.16 -49.77
C THR A 9 34.36 47.22 -49.99
N VAL A 10 34.15 45.96 -50.42
CA VAL A 10 35.13 45.03 -51.07
C VAL A 10 36.32 44.53 -50.20
N GLY A 11 36.84 43.30 -50.36
CA GLY A 11 36.37 42.13 -51.12
C GLY A 11 37.49 41.15 -51.56
N LEU A 12 37.08 40.08 -52.25
CA LEU A 12 37.86 39.21 -53.17
C LEU A 12 38.95 38.24 -52.61
N LEU A 13 38.55 36.98 -52.39
CA LEU A 13 39.13 35.71 -52.89
C LEU A 13 38.24 34.58 -52.31
N GLY A 14 37.97 33.44 -52.95
CA GLY A 14 38.54 32.89 -54.18
C GLY A 14 38.78 31.39 -54.01
N LEU A 15 37.75 30.58 -54.28
CA LEU A 15 37.85 29.16 -54.66
C LEU A 15 38.55 28.18 -53.69
N THR A 16 37.82 27.66 -52.69
CA THR A 16 37.92 26.25 -52.30
C THR A 16 36.56 25.70 -51.88
N LEU A 17 36.02 24.79 -52.69
CA LEU A 17 34.86 23.97 -52.34
C LEU A 17 35.36 22.83 -51.42
N ALA A 18 35.61 23.13 -50.14
CA ALA A 18 36.02 22.14 -49.17
C ALA A 18 34.80 21.32 -48.72
N MET A 19 34.68 20.11 -49.26
CA MET A 19 33.71 19.11 -48.80
C MET A 19 34.09 18.66 -47.38
N SER A 20 33.58 19.34 -46.36
CA SER A 20 33.39 18.70 -45.06
C SER A 20 32.33 17.60 -45.25
N PRO A 21 32.54 16.38 -44.75
CA PRO A 21 31.54 15.34 -44.89
C PRO A 21 30.30 15.77 -44.13
N ALA A 22 29.22 16.05 -44.87
CA ALA A 22 27.93 15.64 -44.36
C ALA A 22 28.08 14.14 -44.10
N SER A 23 28.06 13.74 -42.84
CA SER A 23 27.80 12.35 -42.50
C SER A 23 26.46 12.03 -43.15
N ALA A 24 26.52 11.37 -44.29
CA ALA A 24 25.37 10.71 -44.84
C ALA A 24 24.99 9.67 -43.79
N PHE A 25 24.02 10.02 -42.94
CA PHE A 25 23.09 9.03 -42.43
C PHE A 25 22.53 8.40 -43.71
N ALA A 26 23.14 7.27 -44.09
CA ALA A 26 22.65 6.46 -45.17
C ALA A 26 21.20 6.15 -44.79
N ASP A 27 20.29 6.55 -45.66
CA ASP A 27 18.87 6.31 -45.53
C ASP A 27 18.69 4.79 -45.42
N GLN A 28 18.62 4.29 -44.17
CA GLN A 28 18.65 2.87 -43.88
C GLN A 28 17.24 2.33 -44.10
N SER A 29 16.86 2.28 -45.38
CA SER A 29 15.63 1.68 -45.86
C SER A 29 15.63 0.20 -45.47
N PHE A 30 14.83 -0.11 -44.45
CA PHE A 30 14.62 -1.46 -43.96
C PHE A 30 13.65 -2.19 -44.90
N LYS A 31 14.16 -3.19 -45.63
CA LYS A 31 13.45 -3.88 -46.72
C LYS A 31 12.15 -4.57 -46.30
N ASP A 32 12.01 -4.84 -45.01
CA ASP A 32 10.85 -5.50 -44.39
C ASP A 32 9.84 -4.52 -43.79
N VAL A 33 10.10 -3.21 -43.89
CA VAL A 33 9.20 -2.12 -43.48
C VAL A 33 8.46 -1.51 -44.66
N ASP A 34 9.05 -1.53 -45.86
CA ASP A 34 8.43 -0.99 -47.08
C ASP A 34 7.13 -1.73 -47.45
N GLY A 35 6.04 -0.98 -47.61
CA GLY A 35 4.70 -1.52 -47.84
C GLY A 35 4.03 -2.14 -46.61
N HIS A 36 4.64 -2.09 -45.42
CA HIS A 36 4.06 -2.63 -44.19
C HIS A 36 2.96 -1.71 -43.64
N TRP A 37 1.90 -2.29 -43.03
CA TRP A 37 0.76 -1.49 -42.52
C TRP A 37 1.16 -0.46 -41.43
N ALA A 38 2.24 -0.75 -40.70
CA ALA A 38 2.83 0.13 -39.68
C ALA A 38 4.06 0.92 -40.17
N GLN A 39 4.31 0.95 -41.49
CA GLN A 39 5.51 1.57 -42.09
C GLN A 39 5.79 2.97 -41.52
N LYS A 40 4.77 3.84 -41.52
CA LYS A 40 4.88 5.22 -41.02
C LYS A 40 5.41 5.28 -39.57
N GLN A 41 4.82 4.53 -38.65
CA GLN A 41 5.20 4.56 -37.23
C GLN A 41 6.59 3.94 -37.00
N LEU A 42 6.92 2.87 -37.73
CA LEU A 42 8.23 2.23 -37.68
C LEU A 42 9.33 3.19 -38.17
N GLU A 43 9.15 3.80 -39.35
CA GLU A 43 10.06 4.81 -39.90
C GLU A 43 10.23 6.01 -38.96
N GLN A 44 9.14 6.50 -38.35
CA GLN A 44 9.17 7.59 -37.37
C GLN A 44 10.02 7.24 -36.14
N TRP A 45 9.86 6.04 -35.58
CA TRP A 45 10.65 5.59 -34.42
C TRP A 45 12.11 5.30 -34.77
N ILE A 46 12.39 4.87 -36.00
CA ILE A 46 13.76 4.67 -36.49
C ILE A 46 14.46 6.03 -36.64
N ALA A 47 13.80 6.99 -37.28
CA ALA A 47 14.32 8.34 -37.49
C ALA A 47 14.57 9.10 -36.18
N SER A 48 13.78 8.85 -35.13
CA SER A 48 13.97 9.42 -33.79
C SER A 48 14.93 8.63 -32.89
N GLY A 49 15.47 7.49 -33.35
CA GLY A 49 16.35 6.62 -32.57
C GLY A 49 15.64 5.78 -31.49
N ASN A 50 14.31 5.82 -31.44
CA ASN A 50 13.48 5.08 -30.49
C ASN A 50 13.34 3.59 -30.82
N LEU A 51 13.48 3.22 -32.10
CA LEU A 51 13.52 1.84 -32.58
C LEU A 51 14.83 1.58 -33.32
N LYS A 52 15.59 0.58 -32.86
CA LYS A 52 16.75 0.05 -33.60
C LYS A 52 16.34 -1.17 -34.42
N GLY A 53 16.85 -1.26 -35.63
CA GLY A 53 16.86 -2.49 -36.43
C GLY A 53 17.93 -3.47 -35.96
N PHE A 54 18.00 -4.62 -36.62
CA PHE A 54 19.00 -5.67 -36.39
C PHE A 54 20.19 -5.50 -37.35
N ASP A 55 21.33 -6.12 -37.02
CA ASP A 55 22.59 -6.01 -37.78
C ASP A 55 22.50 -6.56 -39.22
N ASP A 56 21.49 -7.40 -39.51
CA ASP A 56 21.16 -7.91 -40.83
C ASP A 56 20.42 -6.90 -41.74
N GLY A 57 20.10 -5.71 -41.22
CA GLY A 57 19.38 -4.67 -41.95
C GLY A 57 17.86 -4.90 -42.00
N THR A 58 17.29 -5.59 -41.01
CA THR A 58 15.83 -5.78 -40.83
C THR A 58 15.30 -5.08 -39.57
N VAL A 59 13.99 -4.82 -39.52
CA VAL A 59 13.29 -4.33 -38.30
C VAL A 59 12.47 -5.43 -37.64
N ARG A 60 12.11 -6.46 -38.40
CA ARG A 60 11.30 -7.63 -38.06
C ARG A 60 9.93 -7.25 -37.48
N PRO A 61 9.11 -6.45 -38.20
CA PRO A 61 7.87 -5.90 -37.68
C PRO A 61 6.83 -6.96 -37.28
N ASN A 62 6.91 -8.16 -37.83
CA ASN A 62 5.98 -9.26 -37.57
C ASN A 62 6.51 -10.30 -36.56
N GLU A 63 7.72 -10.15 -36.03
CA GLU A 63 8.19 -10.99 -34.91
C GLU A 63 7.57 -10.52 -33.59
N SER A 64 7.30 -11.46 -32.68
CA SER A 64 6.83 -11.16 -31.32
C SER A 64 7.90 -10.44 -30.50
N VAL A 65 7.50 -9.44 -29.70
CA VAL A 65 8.40 -8.79 -28.74
C VAL A 65 8.30 -9.44 -27.36
N THR A 66 9.43 -9.52 -26.65
CA THR A 66 9.44 -10.01 -25.26
C THR A 66 8.95 -8.95 -24.28
N ARG A 67 8.55 -9.36 -23.06
CA ARG A 67 8.18 -8.46 -21.95
C ARG A 67 9.27 -7.43 -21.66
N ALA A 68 10.55 -7.84 -21.62
CA ALA A 68 11.68 -6.90 -21.45
C ALA A 68 11.86 -5.95 -22.65
N GLN A 69 11.72 -6.43 -23.88
CA GLN A 69 11.81 -5.57 -25.08
C GLN A 69 10.69 -4.53 -25.11
N PHE A 70 9.48 -4.90 -24.68
CA PHE A 70 8.34 -3.99 -24.59
C PHE A 70 8.54 -2.93 -23.50
N ALA A 71 9.03 -3.33 -22.32
CA ALA A 71 9.43 -2.39 -21.27
C ALA A 71 10.52 -1.42 -21.76
N ALA A 72 11.55 -1.90 -22.44
CA ALA A 72 12.62 -1.08 -23.01
C ALA A 72 12.16 -0.12 -24.12
N MET A 73 11.01 -0.36 -24.76
CA MET A 73 10.38 0.58 -25.69
C MET A 73 9.59 1.66 -24.94
N ILE A 74 8.81 1.26 -23.92
CA ILE A 74 8.06 2.18 -23.05
C ILE A 74 9.02 3.15 -22.36
N ASN A 75 10.06 2.66 -21.67
CA ASN A 75 11.04 3.48 -20.96
C ASN A 75 11.65 4.57 -21.84
N ARG A 76 12.00 4.22 -23.09
CA ARG A 76 12.62 5.16 -24.03
C ARG A 76 11.65 6.23 -24.52
N LEU A 77 10.40 5.86 -24.80
CA LEU A 77 9.42 6.80 -25.34
C LEU A 77 8.81 7.71 -24.25
N PHE A 78 8.59 7.16 -23.05
CA PHE A 78 8.05 7.89 -21.90
C PHE A 78 9.14 8.50 -20.98
N ALA A 79 10.41 8.35 -21.36
CA ALA A 79 11.59 8.88 -20.66
C ALA A 79 11.71 8.44 -19.18
N PHE A 80 11.35 7.19 -18.86
CA PHE A 80 11.60 6.62 -17.53
C PHE A 80 13.09 6.29 -17.36
N THR A 81 13.73 6.91 -16.37
CA THR A 81 15.18 6.82 -16.11
C THR A 81 15.54 6.26 -14.74
N GLU A 82 14.71 6.47 -13.73
CA GLU A 82 14.93 6.00 -12.36
C GLU A 82 14.79 4.48 -12.24
N GLU A 83 15.65 3.83 -11.46
CA GLU A 83 15.63 2.38 -11.22
C GLU A 83 15.21 2.08 -9.76
N ALA A 84 14.45 1.01 -9.56
CA ALA A 84 14.17 0.44 -8.24
C ALA A 84 15.15 -0.70 -7.94
N SER A 85 15.45 -0.92 -6.66
CA SER A 85 16.08 -2.18 -6.25
C SER A 85 15.09 -3.33 -6.50
N ILE A 86 15.49 -4.31 -7.30
CA ILE A 86 14.64 -5.45 -7.70
C ILE A 86 15.40 -6.77 -7.54
N ASP A 87 14.71 -7.79 -7.04
CA ASP A 87 15.23 -9.14 -6.92
C ASP A 87 14.18 -10.12 -7.47
N PHE A 88 14.30 -10.46 -8.75
CA PHE A 88 13.46 -11.45 -9.42
C PHE A 88 14.31 -12.68 -9.77
N LYS A 89 13.79 -13.87 -9.42
CA LYS A 89 14.48 -15.16 -9.54
C LYS A 89 14.93 -15.50 -10.96
N ASP A 90 14.23 -14.95 -11.97
CA ASP A 90 14.50 -15.16 -13.39
C ASP A 90 15.20 -13.96 -14.08
N LEU A 91 15.71 -12.99 -13.32
CA LEU A 91 16.40 -11.81 -13.85
C LEU A 91 17.63 -11.41 -13.01
N ASN A 92 18.81 -11.87 -13.44
CA ASN A 92 20.10 -11.50 -12.86
C ASN A 92 20.49 -10.04 -13.17
N ALA A 93 21.15 -9.36 -12.23
CA ALA A 93 21.67 -7.99 -12.37
C ALA A 93 22.58 -7.74 -13.60
N SER A 94 23.27 -8.77 -14.09
CA SER A 94 24.10 -8.73 -15.30
C SER A 94 23.32 -8.86 -16.62
N SER A 95 22.00 -9.09 -16.55
CA SER A 95 21.14 -9.16 -17.74
C SER A 95 20.95 -7.79 -18.38
N TRP A 96 20.99 -7.73 -19.71
CA TRP A 96 20.67 -6.50 -20.46
C TRP A 96 19.29 -5.92 -20.11
N ALA A 97 18.35 -6.80 -19.71
CA ALA A 97 16.99 -6.42 -19.36
C ALA A 97 16.87 -5.84 -17.94
N TYR A 98 17.89 -5.98 -17.07
CA TYR A 98 17.76 -5.66 -15.65
C TYR A 98 17.36 -4.20 -15.41
N GLY A 99 18.13 -3.24 -15.94
CA GLY A 99 17.84 -1.80 -15.76
C GLY A 99 16.52 -1.35 -16.39
N ASP A 100 16.09 -1.96 -17.51
CA ASP A 100 14.80 -1.64 -18.13
C ASP A 100 13.61 -2.20 -17.34
N ILE A 101 13.75 -3.36 -16.70
CA ILE A 101 12.74 -3.90 -15.78
C ILE A 101 12.75 -3.14 -14.44
N ALA A 102 13.92 -2.75 -13.92
CA ALA A 102 14.03 -1.91 -12.72
C ALA A 102 13.33 -0.55 -12.89
N LYS A 103 13.47 0.08 -14.07
CA LYS A 103 12.69 1.26 -14.48
C LYS A 103 11.20 0.98 -14.56
N ALA A 104 10.80 -0.16 -15.15
CA ALA A 104 9.40 -0.52 -15.29
C ALA A 104 8.68 -0.76 -13.95
N VAL A 105 9.41 -1.30 -12.95
CA VAL A 105 8.94 -1.46 -11.57
C VAL A 105 8.92 -0.13 -10.84
N LYS A 106 9.98 0.69 -10.93
CA LYS A 106 10.03 2.04 -10.33
C LYS A 106 8.92 2.96 -10.84
N ALA A 107 8.62 2.89 -12.12
CA ALA A 107 7.51 3.61 -12.76
C ALA A 107 6.12 2.98 -12.50
N GLY A 108 6.05 1.85 -11.79
CA GLY A 108 4.81 1.20 -11.36
C GLY A 108 3.97 0.52 -12.45
N TYR A 109 4.44 0.49 -13.70
CA TYR A 109 3.67 -0.10 -14.80
C TYR A 109 3.90 -1.60 -14.99
N LEU A 110 5.05 -2.11 -14.53
CA LEU A 110 5.32 -3.54 -14.42
C LEU A 110 5.32 -3.95 -12.94
N ILE A 111 4.66 -5.07 -12.65
CA ILE A 111 4.69 -5.74 -11.35
C ILE A 111 5.09 -7.19 -11.63
N GLY A 112 5.97 -7.76 -10.79
CA GLY A 112 6.35 -9.17 -10.88
C GLY A 112 5.19 -10.11 -10.52
N SER A 113 5.36 -11.38 -10.88
CA SER A 113 4.48 -12.47 -10.47
C SER A 113 4.62 -12.76 -8.96
N PRO A 114 3.59 -13.29 -8.27
CA PRO A 114 3.63 -13.62 -6.84
C PRO A 114 4.70 -14.64 -6.41
N ASP A 115 5.33 -15.32 -7.36
CA ASP A 115 6.45 -16.25 -7.14
C ASP A 115 7.84 -15.57 -7.20
N HIS A 116 7.89 -14.24 -7.32
CA HIS A 116 9.08 -13.41 -7.54
C HIS A 116 9.77 -13.64 -8.90
N THR A 117 8.98 -13.79 -9.97
CA THR A 117 9.46 -13.81 -11.36
C THR A 117 8.92 -12.64 -12.18
N VAL A 118 9.54 -12.34 -13.32
CA VAL A 118 9.10 -11.27 -14.24
C VAL A 118 8.95 -11.71 -15.70
N HIS A 119 9.44 -12.91 -16.03
CA HIS A 119 9.40 -13.55 -17.35
C HIS A 119 9.93 -12.64 -18.47
N PRO A 120 11.17 -12.12 -18.36
CA PRO A 120 11.66 -11.04 -19.22
C PRO A 120 11.80 -11.44 -20.69
N ASN A 121 11.98 -12.74 -20.95
CA ASN A 121 12.18 -13.30 -22.28
C ASN A 121 10.90 -13.84 -22.93
N ASP A 122 9.79 -13.91 -22.20
CA ASP A 122 8.52 -14.40 -22.73
C ASP A 122 7.87 -13.34 -23.64
N ALA A 123 7.18 -13.79 -24.68
CA ALA A 123 6.46 -12.92 -25.60
C ALA A 123 5.30 -12.21 -24.87
N VAL A 124 5.29 -10.87 -24.86
CA VAL A 124 4.22 -10.12 -24.18
C VAL A 124 2.90 -10.32 -24.93
N THR A 125 1.86 -10.74 -24.22
CA THR A 125 0.52 -10.90 -24.79
C THR A 125 -0.19 -9.56 -24.89
N ARG A 126 -1.18 -9.44 -25.79
CA ARG A 126 -1.96 -8.21 -25.96
C ARG A 126 -2.69 -7.76 -24.67
N GLN A 127 -3.12 -8.70 -23.82
CA GLN A 127 -3.73 -8.38 -22.53
C GLN A 127 -2.73 -7.89 -21.47
N GLU A 128 -1.50 -8.40 -21.46
CA GLU A 128 -0.43 -7.89 -20.58
C GLU A 128 0.03 -6.51 -21.01
N ALA A 129 0.24 -6.33 -22.33
CA ALA A 129 0.58 -5.04 -22.91
C ALA A 129 -0.49 -3.98 -22.61
N ALA A 130 -1.77 -4.35 -22.65
CA ALA A 130 -2.87 -3.47 -22.28
C ALA A 130 -2.79 -3.03 -20.80
N VAL A 131 -2.53 -3.96 -19.87
CA VAL A 131 -2.35 -3.62 -18.44
C VAL A 131 -1.13 -2.73 -18.21
N MET A 132 0.00 -3.03 -18.87
CA MET A 132 1.20 -2.19 -18.77
C MET A 132 0.92 -0.77 -19.28
N ILE A 133 0.29 -0.61 -20.45
CA ILE A 133 -0.02 0.70 -21.02
C ILE A 133 -1.08 1.46 -20.20
N ALA A 134 -2.12 0.78 -19.71
CA ALA A 134 -3.11 1.40 -18.83
C ALA A 134 -2.48 1.96 -17.54
N ARG A 135 -1.47 1.27 -16.98
CA ARG A 135 -0.69 1.76 -15.84
C ARG A 135 0.25 2.91 -16.19
N VAL A 136 0.96 2.86 -17.33
CA VAL A 136 1.77 3.99 -17.83
C VAL A 136 0.94 5.26 -17.96
N LEU A 137 -0.31 5.12 -18.41
CA LEU A 137 -1.27 6.21 -18.58
C LEU A 137 -2.11 6.52 -17.34
N LYS A 138 -1.92 5.77 -16.24
CA LYS A 138 -2.69 5.87 -14.98
C LYS A 138 -4.22 5.88 -15.19
N LEU A 139 -4.72 5.11 -16.16
CA LEU A 139 -6.14 5.08 -16.52
C LEU A 139 -6.98 4.45 -15.40
N SER A 140 -8.07 5.13 -15.04
CA SER A 140 -9.13 4.57 -14.21
C SER A 140 -9.73 3.31 -14.87
N PRO A 141 -10.08 2.26 -14.10
CA PRO A 141 -10.77 1.08 -14.61
C PRO A 141 -12.04 1.47 -15.37
N ALA A 142 -12.18 1.00 -16.61
CA ALA A 142 -13.38 1.20 -17.42
C ALA A 142 -14.24 -0.07 -17.43
N GLN A 143 -15.55 0.12 -17.49
CA GLN A 143 -16.53 -0.97 -17.46
C GLN A 143 -16.44 -1.84 -18.73
N ALA A 144 -16.76 -3.14 -18.62
CA ALA A 144 -16.49 -4.15 -19.66
C ALA A 144 -17.34 -3.99 -20.94
N GLU A 145 -18.34 -3.11 -20.93
CA GLU A 145 -19.25 -2.78 -22.04
C GLU A 145 -18.49 -2.29 -23.28
N ALA A 146 -17.36 -1.59 -23.10
CA ALA A 146 -16.48 -1.19 -24.21
C ALA A 146 -15.98 -2.41 -25.02
N LEU A 147 -15.87 -3.57 -24.38
CA LEU A 147 -15.44 -4.82 -25.02
C LEU A 147 -16.58 -5.61 -25.68
N ALA A 148 -17.85 -5.18 -25.55
CA ALA A 148 -19.02 -5.93 -26.03
C ALA A 148 -19.03 -6.15 -27.55
N SER A 149 -18.29 -5.34 -28.31
CA SER A 149 -18.15 -5.47 -29.77
C SER A 149 -17.19 -6.59 -30.21
N PHE A 150 -16.40 -7.18 -29.29
CA PHE A 150 -15.42 -8.23 -29.59
C PHE A 150 -15.92 -9.63 -29.23
N LYS A 151 -15.74 -10.56 -30.16
CA LYS A 151 -16.26 -11.94 -30.05
C LYS A 151 -15.50 -12.82 -29.06
N ASP A 152 -14.25 -12.47 -28.79
CA ASP A 152 -13.30 -13.16 -27.91
C ASP A 152 -13.02 -12.34 -26.62
N LYS A 153 -13.89 -11.40 -26.27
CA LYS A 153 -13.81 -10.64 -25.00
C LYS A 153 -13.74 -11.53 -23.76
N ASP A 154 -14.29 -12.75 -23.84
CA ASP A 154 -14.32 -13.71 -22.74
C ASP A 154 -13.04 -14.57 -22.65
N ASP A 155 -12.18 -14.53 -23.67
CA ASP A 155 -10.82 -15.10 -23.60
C ASP A 155 -9.85 -14.25 -22.77
N ALA A 156 -10.18 -12.98 -22.51
CA ALA A 156 -9.36 -12.09 -21.69
C ALA A 156 -9.42 -12.51 -20.22
N ALA A 157 -8.26 -12.60 -19.58
CA ALA A 157 -8.19 -12.91 -18.15
C ALA A 157 -8.82 -11.77 -17.33
N ALA A 158 -9.53 -12.09 -16.25
CA ALA A 158 -10.30 -11.11 -15.46
C ALA A 158 -9.48 -9.87 -15.05
N TRP A 159 -8.24 -10.08 -14.58
CA TRP A 159 -7.29 -9.02 -14.19
C TRP A 159 -6.89 -8.06 -15.33
N SER A 160 -7.20 -8.38 -16.58
CA SER A 160 -6.88 -7.57 -17.76
C SER A 160 -8.08 -6.84 -18.37
N LYS A 161 -9.32 -7.22 -18.02
CA LYS A 161 -10.52 -6.79 -18.73
C LYS A 161 -10.72 -5.28 -18.66
N ASP A 162 -10.55 -4.66 -17.49
CA ASP A 162 -10.76 -3.22 -17.31
C ASP A 162 -9.68 -2.38 -18.03
N SER A 163 -8.44 -2.87 -18.09
CA SER A 163 -7.35 -2.24 -18.84
C SER A 163 -7.55 -2.38 -20.36
N LEU A 164 -8.02 -3.54 -20.82
CA LEU A 164 -8.43 -3.73 -22.21
C LEU A 164 -9.60 -2.79 -22.57
N ALA A 165 -10.62 -2.70 -21.70
CA ALA A 165 -11.77 -1.83 -21.88
C ALA A 165 -11.35 -0.35 -21.96
N ALA A 166 -10.53 0.12 -21.01
CA ALA A 166 -10.09 1.52 -20.96
C ALA A 166 -9.29 1.94 -22.20
N LEU A 167 -8.45 1.06 -22.75
CA LEU A 167 -7.68 1.34 -23.96
C LEU A 167 -8.51 1.21 -25.25
N VAL A 168 -9.52 0.32 -25.28
CA VAL A 168 -10.46 0.20 -26.41
C VAL A 168 -11.36 1.42 -26.51
N ASP A 169 -11.94 1.83 -25.38
CA ASP A 169 -12.82 2.99 -25.22
C ASP A 169 -12.13 4.29 -25.70
N ARG A 170 -10.87 4.46 -25.30
CA ARG A 170 -10.01 5.59 -25.72
C ARG A 170 -9.37 5.42 -27.11
N HIS A 171 -9.70 4.35 -27.84
CA HIS A 171 -9.15 3.98 -29.16
C HIS A 171 -7.62 3.83 -29.24
N ILE A 172 -6.97 3.63 -28.09
CA ILE A 172 -5.53 3.38 -27.95
C ILE A 172 -5.20 1.94 -28.39
N LEU A 173 -6.02 0.98 -27.94
CA LEU A 173 -5.92 -0.41 -28.37
C LEU A 173 -7.00 -0.72 -29.40
N ASN A 174 -6.59 -0.89 -30.65
CA ASN A 174 -7.47 -1.29 -31.73
C ASN A 174 -7.62 -2.82 -31.81
N GLY A 175 -8.84 -3.26 -32.12
CA GLY A 175 -9.14 -4.67 -32.40
C GLY A 175 -8.62 -5.13 -33.75
N LEU A 176 -8.57 -6.45 -33.91
CA LEU A 176 -8.10 -7.14 -35.11
C LEU A 176 -9.26 -7.45 -36.07
N PRO A 177 -8.97 -7.68 -37.37
CA PRO A 177 -9.97 -8.09 -38.36
C PRO A 177 -10.82 -9.27 -37.88
N GLY A 178 -12.12 -9.22 -38.18
CA GLY A 178 -13.09 -10.21 -37.73
C GLY A 178 -13.80 -9.89 -36.40
N GLY A 179 -13.39 -8.82 -35.71
CA GLY A 179 -13.97 -8.38 -34.43
C GLY A 179 -13.37 -9.13 -33.25
N LEU A 180 -12.03 -9.15 -33.17
CA LEU A 180 -11.26 -9.91 -32.19
C LEU A 180 -10.27 -9.00 -31.42
N LEU A 181 -10.08 -9.24 -30.14
CA LEU A 181 -9.01 -8.64 -29.32
C LEU A 181 -7.73 -9.48 -29.36
N ALA A 182 -7.86 -10.80 -29.55
CA ALA A 182 -6.84 -11.83 -29.36
C ALA A 182 -6.00 -11.64 -28.08
N PRO A 183 -6.64 -11.59 -26.89
CA PRO A 183 -6.01 -11.11 -25.65
C PRO A 183 -4.77 -11.92 -25.25
N LYS A 184 -4.81 -13.25 -25.41
CA LYS A 184 -3.71 -14.18 -25.10
C LYS A 184 -2.63 -14.27 -26.21
N ARG A 185 -2.79 -13.57 -27.35
CA ARG A 185 -1.82 -13.65 -28.45
C ARG A 185 -0.60 -12.76 -28.14
N GLY A 186 0.60 -13.31 -28.36
CA GLY A 186 1.84 -12.54 -28.36
C GLY A 186 1.80 -11.37 -29.36
N MET A 187 2.21 -10.19 -28.91
CA MET A 187 2.13 -8.95 -29.70
C MET A 187 3.36 -8.81 -30.60
N THR A 188 3.15 -8.45 -31.87
CA THR A 188 4.27 -8.23 -32.80
C THR A 188 4.97 -6.90 -32.54
N ARG A 189 6.20 -6.76 -33.03
CA ARG A 189 7.02 -5.54 -32.90
C ARG A 189 6.35 -4.30 -33.52
N ALA A 190 5.63 -4.46 -34.63
CA ALA A 190 4.83 -3.39 -35.22
C ALA A 190 3.61 -3.01 -34.37
N GLU A 191 2.89 -3.99 -33.83
CA GLU A 191 1.76 -3.73 -32.93
C GLU A 191 2.22 -3.03 -31.64
N ALA A 192 3.37 -3.42 -31.09
CA ALA A 192 3.98 -2.77 -29.94
C ALA A 192 4.28 -1.29 -30.20
N VAL A 193 4.98 -0.99 -31.30
CA VAL A 193 5.31 0.40 -31.70
C VAL A 193 4.05 1.23 -31.89
N VAL A 194 3.03 0.70 -32.57
CA VAL A 194 1.76 1.41 -32.81
C VAL A 194 0.97 1.62 -31.52
N LEU A 195 0.92 0.64 -30.62
CA LEU A 195 0.22 0.75 -29.33
C LEU A 195 0.89 1.76 -28.39
N ILE A 196 2.23 1.71 -28.27
CA ILE A 196 2.96 2.66 -27.41
C ILE A 196 2.88 4.08 -28.00
N GLN A 197 2.93 4.24 -29.33
CA GLN A 197 2.70 5.54 -29.97
C GLN A 197 1.28 6.07 -29.71
N ALA A 198 0.25 5.24 -29.88
CA ALA A 198 -1.12 5.63 -29.60
C ALA A 198 -1.33 6.00 -28.11
N ALA A 199 -0.62 5.34 -27.20
CA ALA A 199 -0.61 5.70 -25.78
C ALA A 199 0.04 7.07 -25.54
N LEU A 200 1.18 7.36 -26.18
CA LEU A 200 1.83 8.67 -26.11
C LEU A 200 0.93 9.78 -26.69
N ASP A 201 0.34 9.53 -27.85
CA ASP A 201 -0.58 10.45 -28.52
C ASP A 201 -1.82 10.71 -27.66
N ALA A 202 -2.37 9.69 -26.99
CA ALA A 202 -3.50 9.83 -26.07
C ALA A 202 -3.13 10.63 -24.80
N LYS A 203 -1.94 10.39 -24.23
CA LYS A 203 -1.41 11.23 -23.13
C LYS A 203 -1.31 12.70 -23.55
N ALA A 204 -0.87 12.96 -24.78
CA ALA A 204 -0.78 14.30 -25.35
C ALA A 204 -2.13 14.92 -25.80
N SER A 205 -3.21 14.12 -25.84
CA SER A 205 -4.53 14.53 -26.37
C SER A 205 -5.60 14.78 -25.30
N ALA A 206 -5.33 14.48 -24.03
CA ALA A 206 -6.21 14.89 -22.93
C ALA A 206 -6.15 16.42 -22.79
N ALA A 207 -7.23 17.11 -23.22
CA ALA A 207 -7.23 18.56 -23.38
C ALA A 207 -6.94 19.29 -22.05
N ALA A 208 -5.83 20.04 -22.01
CA ALA A 208 -5.37 20.72 -20.82
C ALA A 208 -6.39 21.78 -20.32
N VAL A 209 -6.88 21.61 -19.09
CA VAL A 209 -7.84 22.54 -18.48
C VAL A 209 -7.09 23.81 -18.08
N THR A 210 -7.41 24.93 -18.73
CA THR A 210 -6.62 26.16 -18.61
C THR A 210 -7.38 27.26 -17.84
N TYR A 211 -6.84 27.66 -16.70
CA TYR A 211 -7.33 28.74 -15.85
C TYR A 211 -6.52 30.03 -16.08
N ASN A 212 -7.02 30.88 -16.99
CA ASN A 212 -6.37 32.13 -17.42
C ASN A 212 -7.01 33.41 -16.85
N GLN A 213 -7.82 33.30 -15.79
CA GLN A 213 -8.46 34.43 -15.11
C GLN A 213 -8.40 34.22 -13.61
N ALA A 214 -8.18 35.29 -12.83
CA ALA A 214 -8.23 35.22 -11.37
C ALA A 214 -9.59 34.72 -10.88
N GLY A 215 -9.60 33.83 -9.88
CA GLY A 215 -10.81 33.17 -9.40
C GLY A 215 -10.53 31.87 -8.65
N VAL A 216 -11.58 31.34 -8.02
CA VAL A 216 -11.56 30.03 -7.35
C VAL A 216 -12.19 28.98 -8.27
N TYR A 217 -11.49 27.87 -8.50
CA TYR A 217 -11.85 26.78 -9.38
C TYR A 217 -11.77 25.43 -8.65
N GLY A 218 -12.41 24.40 -9.19
CA GLY A 218 -12.53 23.10 -8.54
C GLY A 218 -13.80 22.98 -7.68
N SER A 219 -13.89 21.97 -6.83
CA SER A 219 -15.11 21.69 -6.07
C SER A 219 -15.30 22.67 -4.90
N THR A 220 -16.55 23.02 -4.59
CA THR A 220 -16.89 23.71 -3.34
C THR A 220 -17.03 22.76 -2.15
N ASP A 221 -17.16 21.45 -2.41
CA ASP A 221 -17.28 20.40 -1.39
C ASP A 221 -15.97 19.61 -1.29
N PRO A 222 -15.25 19.64 -0.14
CA PRO A 222 -14.00 18.90 0.03
C PRO A 222 -14.20 17.37 0.07
N SER A 223 -15.42 16.88 0.29
CA SER A 223 -15.74 15.44 0.27
C SER A 223 -16.02 14.89 -1.13
N ALA A 224 -16.27 15.78 -2.11
CA ALA A 224 -16.53 15.44 -3.51
C ALA A 224 -15.59 16.25 -4.43
N PRO A 225 -14.30 15.88 -4.53
CA PRO A 225 -13.32 16.62 -5.32
C PRO A 225 -13.59 16.52 -6.83
N GLN A 226 -13.29 17.59 -7.57
CA GLN A 226 -13.39 17.58 -9.03
C GLN A 226 -12.26 16.73 -9.64
N VAL A 227 -12.60 15.68 -10.39
CA VAL A 227 -11.62 14.90 -11.16
C VAL A 227 -11.31 15.61 -12.49
N ILE A 228 -10.03 15.73 -12.82
CA ILE A 228 -9.51 16.28 -14.07
C ILE A 228 -8.56 15.24 -14.67
N GLU A 229 -8.99 14.62 -15.76
CA GLU A 229 -8.27 13.50 -16.42
C GLU A 229 -6.96 13.92 -17.10
N GLY A 230 -6.89 15.17 -17.59
CA GLY A 230 -5.73 15.71 -18.30
C GLY A 230 -4.89 16.68 -17.47
N ASP A 231 -4.00 17.41 -18.16
CA ASP A 231 -3.18 18.44 -17.55
C ASP A 231 -4.03 19.65 -17.09
N VAL A 232 -3.54 20.38 -16.09
CA VAL A 232 -4.10 21.67 -15.67
C VAL A 232 -3.07 22.76 -15.89
N VAL A 233 -3.46 23.85 -16.56
CA VAL A 233 -2.61 25.04 -16.76
C VAL A 233 -3.20 26.21 -15.97
N ILE A 234 -2.46 26.72 -14.99
CA ILE A 234 -2.78 27.99 -14.33
C ILE A 234 -1.94 29.07 -15.01
N GLY A 235 -2.58 29.91 -15.82
CA GLY A 235 -1.92 30.92 -16.66
C GLY A 235 -2.18 32.37 -16.25
N ALA A 236 -2.75 32.61 -15.08
CA ALA A 236 -2.98 33.95 -14.54
C ALA A 236 -2.77 34.01 -13.02
N ALA A 237 -2.36 35.18 -12.53
CA ALA A 237 -2.29 35.46 -11.10
C ALA A 237 -3.69 35.54 -10.46
N GLY A 238 -3.78 35.27 -9.16
CA GLY A 238 -5.02 35.27 -8.39
C GLY A 238 -5.90 34.04 -8.63
N VAL A 239 -5.34 32.96 -9.16
CA VAL A 239 -6.04 31.68 -9.35
C VAL A 239 -5.87 30.81 -8.10
N THR A 240 -7.00 30.33 -7.57
CA THR A 240 -7.05 29.25 -6.57
C THR A 240 -7.68 28.02 -7.21
N LEU A 241 -6.95 26.91 -7.29
CA LEU A 241 -7.54 25.60 -7.57
C LEU A 241 -7.76 24.87 -6.24
N GLN A 242 -8.98 24.39 -5.99
CA GLN A 242 -9.31 23.71 -4.73
C GLN A 242 -10.12 22.43 -4.90
N ASN A 243 -9.97 21.49 -3.95
CA ASN A 243 -10.76 20.25 -3.87
C ASN A 243 -10.81 19.52 -5.22
N ALA A 244 -9.65 19.08 -5.71
CA ALA A 244 -9.52 18.52 -7.06
C ALA A 244 -8.51 17.36 -7.13
N VAL A 245 -8.71 16.45 -8.07
CA VAL A 245 -7.76 15.38 -8.41
C VAL A 245 -7.33 15.57 -9.86
N VAL A 246 -6.06 15.88 -10.08
CA VAL A 246 -5.45 16.04 -11.41
C VAL A 246 -4.68 14.77 -11.74
N HIS A 247 -5.10 14.05 -12.78
CA HIS A 247 -4.42 12.84 -13.24
C HIS A 247 -3.21 13.15 -14.13
N GLY A 248 -3.25 14.26 -14.87
CA GLY A 248 -2.12 14.80 -15.65
C GLY A 248 -1.15 15.67 -14.84
N ASP A 249 -0.40 16.50 -15.56
CA ASP A 249 0.56 17.46 -15.02
C ASP A 249 -0.13 18.77 -14.58
N LEU A 250 0.41 19.45 -13.56
CA LEU A 250 -0.06 20.78 -13.12
C LEU A 250 0.96 21.85 -13.51
N ILE A 251 0.60 22.77 -14.39
CA ILE A 251 1.50 23.75 -14.98
C ILE A 251 1.12 25.14 -14.45
N LEU A 252 1.89 25.65 -13.49
CA LEU A 252 1.85 27.05 -13.06
C LEU A 252 2.63 27.87 -14.09
N ALA A 253 1.96 28.30 -15.15
CA ALA A 253 2.57 28.84 -16.36
C ALA A 253 3.09 30.27 -16.18
N GLU A 254 3.91 30.70 -17.14
CA GLU A 254 4.61 31.99 -17.17
C GLU A 254 3.64 33.19 -17.09
N GLY A 255 2.37 33.01 -17.51
CA GLY A 255 1.31 34.02 -17.44
C GLY A 255 0.89 34.47 -16.03
N ILE A 256 1.25 33.71 -14.98
CA ILE A 256 1.15 34.18 -13.58
C ILE A 256 2.10 35.37 -13.33
N GLY A 257 3.19 35.46 -14.10
CA GLY A 257 4.18 36.53 -14.00
C GLY A 257 4.87 36.55 -12.64
N ALA A 258 4.64 37.62 -11.88
CA ALA A 258 5.13 37.81 -10.51
C ALA A 258 4.02 37.79 -9.44
N GLY A 259 2.78 37.43 -9.83
CA GLY A 259 1.64 37.32 -8.91
C GLY A 259 1.48 35.94 -8.29
N ASP A 260 0.39 35.76 -7.55
CA ASP A 260 0.18 34.59 -6.69
C ASP A 260 -0.74 33.55 -7.33
N ALA A 261 -0.60 32.29 -6.92
CA ALA A 261 -1.49 31.18 -7.22
C ALA A 261 -1.59 30.27 -6.00
N THR A 262 -2.74 29.64 -5.78
CA THR A 262 -3.00 28.78 -4.62
C THR A 262 -3.59 27.45 -5.07
N ILE A 263 -3.07 26.36 -4.53
CA ILE A 263 -3.49 24.99 -4.77
C ILE A 263 -3.90 24.42 -3.41
N LYS A 264 -5.19 24.12 -3.21
CA LYS A 264 -5.74 23.82 -1.89
C LYS A 264 -6.54 22.51 -1.85
N ASN A 265 -6.12 21.54 -1.05
CA ASN A 265 -6.74 20.20 -1.06
C ASN A 265 -6.80 19.62 -2.49
N VAL A 266 -5.66 19.61 -3.17
CA VAL A 266 -5.52 19.08 -4.53
C VAL A 266 -4.53 17.92 -4.54
N LYS A 267 -4.86 16.85 -5.25
CA LYS A 267 -3.96 15.72 -5.51
C LYS A 267 -3.51 15.75 -6.97
N VAL A 268 -2.20 15.89 -7.22
CA VAL A 268 -1.61 15.86 -8.57
C VAL A 268 -0.85 14.56 -8.75
N SER A 269 -1.26 13.77 -9.75
CA SER A 269 -0.67 12.47 -10.07
C SER A 269 0.46 12.56 -11.09
N GLY A 270 0.54 13.64 -11.86
CA GLY A 270 1.66 13.99 -12.75
C GLY A 270 2.70 14.89 -12.07
N THR A 271 3.44 15.63 -12.90
CA THR A 271 4.46 16.60 -12.50
C THR A 271 3.85 17.99 -12.33
N THR A 272 4.23 18.69 -11.28
CA THR A 272 3.88 20.11 -11.07
C THR A 272 4.98 21.01 -11.58
N TYR A 273 4.81 21.62 -12.74
CA TYR A 273 5.76 22.58 -13.33
C TYR A 273 5.50 23.99 -12.79
N VAL A 274 6.47 24.57 -12.09
CA VAL A 274 6.41 25.95 -11.58
C VAL A 274 7.26 26.86 -12.48
N ARG A 275 6.60 27.62 -13.36
CA ARG A 275 7.23 28.53 -14.33
C ARG A 275 6.85 30.00 -14.12
N GLY A 276 5.67 30.25 -13.57
CA GLY A 276 5.21 31.56 -13.10
C GLY A 276 5.24 31.68 -11.57
N GLY A 277 5.09 32.90 -11.07
CA GLY A 277 5.17 33.25 -9.65
C GLY A 277 6.25 34.30 -9.37
N GLY A 278 6.09 35.07 -8.29
CA GLY A 278 7.05 36.07 -7.81
C GLY A 278 7.67 35.71 -6.46
N ALA A 279 8.26 36.70 -5.79
CA ALA A 279 8.97 36.50 -4.53
C ALA A 279 8.08 36.20 -3.31
N ASN A 280 6.75 36.29 -3.44
CA ASN A 280 5.78 36.05 -2.36
C ASN A 280 4.75 34.95 -2.69
N SER A 281 4.86 34.29 -3.85
CA SER A 281 3.77 33.53 -4.49
C SER A 281 3.72 32.02 -4.19
N VAL A 282 2.90 31.31 -4.97
CA VAL A 282 2.72 29.86 -5.09
C VAL A 282 2.54 29.16 -3.74
N HIS A 283 1.27 28.97 -3.37
CA HIS A 283 0.88 28.33 -2.12
C HIS A 283 0.32 26.93 -2.39
N PHE A 284 0.95 25.90 -1.82
CA PHE A 284 0.44 24.53 -1.74
C PHE A 284 -0.12 24.31 -0.33
N VAL A 285 -1.44 24.13 -0.22
CA VAL A 285 -2.17 24.05 1.05
C VAL A 285 -2.92 22.73 1.09
N ASP A 286 -2.73 21.93 2.14
CA ASP A 286 -3.38 20.62 2.32
C ASP A 286 -3.30 19.68 1.09
N SER A 287 -2.24 19.76 0.28
CA SER A 287 -2.19 19.17 -1.07
C SER A 287 -1.14 18.05 -1.23
N VAL A 288 -1.35 17.15 -2.19
CA VAL A 288 -0.45 16.00 -2.44
C VAL A 288 0.14 16.08 -3.84
N LEU A 289 1.47 16.22 -3.94
CA LEU A 289 2.19 16.53 -5.18
C LEU A 289 3.33 15.53 -5.40
N VAL A 290 3.19 14.62 -6.38
CA VAL A 290 4.16 13.52 -6.58
C VAL A 290 5.55 14.02 -7.01
N LYS A 291 5.62 14.99 -7.92
CA LYS A 291 6.86 15.63 -8.36
C LYS A 291 6.63 17.11 -8.63
N ILE A 292 7.59 17.95 -8.27
CA ILE A 292 7.61 19.38 -8.56
C ILE A 292 8.85 19.69 -9.39
N VAL A 293 8.72 20.50 -10.45
CA VAL A 293 9.84 20.99 -11.26
C VAL A 293 9.76 22.52 -11.32
N VAL A 294 10.70 23.19 -10.66
CA VAL A 294 10.76 24.65 -10.56
C VAL A 294 11.68 25.18 -11.66
N ASN A 295 11.09 25.76 -12.70
CA ASN A 295 11.81 26.29 -13.86
C ASN A 295 11.16 27.61 -14.31
N LYS A 296 11.36 28.64 -13.50
CA LYS A 296 11.02 30.03 -13.80
C LYS A 296 12.16 30.70 -14.58
N ALA A 297 12.01 30.78 -15.89
CA ALA A 297 13.03 31.32 -16.78
C ALA A 297 13.36 32.81 -16.58
N ASP A 298 12.48 33.59 -15.93
CA ASP A 298 12.56 35.07 -15.87
C ASP A 298 12.72 35.64 -14.44
N GLY A 299 13.19 34.86 -13.46
CA GLY A 299 13.52 35.39 -12.14
C GLY A 299 13.62 34.35 -11.03
N SER A 300 13.11 34.71 -9.85
CA SER A 300 12.98 33.83 -8.70
C SER A 300 11.51 33.69 -8.29
N VAL A 301 11.13 32.49 -7.85
CA VAL A 301 9.78 32.15 -7.37
C VAL A 301 9.83 31.70 -5.93
N ARG A 302 8.96 32.22 -5.07
CA ARG A 302 8.64 31.60 -3.78
C ARG A 302 7.59 30.52 -3.98
N ILE A 303 7.74 29.44 -3.23
CA ILE A 303 6.82 28.31 -3.15
C ILE A 303 6.65 27.99 -1.66
N VAL A 304 5.40 27.91 -1.20
CA VAL A 304 5.04 27.66 0.19
C VAL A 304 4.32 26.32 0.31
N ALA A 305 4.73 25.46 1.24
CA ALA A 305 3.97 24.30 1.70
C ALA A 305 3.31 24.59 3.05
N GLU A 306 2.00 24.38 3.13
CA GLU A 306 1.17 24.71 4.30
C GLU A 306 0.20 23.58 4.65
N GLY A 307 -0.18 23.49 5.93
CA GLY A 307 -1.17 22.51 6.41
C GLY A 307 -0.73 21.07 6.21
N THR A 308 -1.61 20.18 5.75
CA THR A 308 -1.31 18.75 5.57
C THR A 308 -0.52 18.43 4.28
N THR A 309 0.07 19.44 3.63
CA THR A 309 0.76 19.28 2.35
C THR A 309 1.91 18.28 2.40
N GLN A 310 1.99 17.44 1.36
CA GLN A 310 3.01 16.43 1.16
C GLN A 310 3.52 16.49 -0.28
N THR A 311 4.82 16.63 -0.46
CA THR A 311 5.46 16.52 -1.78
C THR A 311 6.37 15.29 -1.84
N GLY A 312 6.55 14.75 -3.04
CA GLY A 312 7.65 13.85 -3.33
C GLY A 312 8.90 14.64 -3.74
N SER A 313 9.47 14.30 -4.89
CA SER A 313 10.70 14.91 -5.40
C SER A 313 10.49 16.34 -5.94
N VAL A 314 11.38 17.26 -5.57
CA VAL A 314 11.35 18.69 -5.92
C VAL A 314 12.61 19.07 -6.67
N VAL A 315 12.52 19.18 -8.00
CA VAL A 315 13.65 19.48 -8.89
C VAL A 315 13.70 20.99 -9.17
N VAL A 316 14.74 21.66 -8.70
CA VAL A 316 14.95 23.11 -8.80
C VAL A 316 15.93 23.43 -9.94
N GLN A 317 15.41 24.06 -11.01
CA GLN A 317 16.14 24.45 -12.23
C GLN A 317 16.21 25.98 -12.43
N SER A 318 15.60 26.77 -11.55
CA SER A 318 15.69 28.24 -11.50
C SER A 318 15.84 28.71 -10.07
N SER A 319 16.31 29.94 -9.85
CA SER A 319 16.31 30.58 -8.52
C SER A 319 14.94 30.45 -7.84
N ALA A 320 14.93 30.12 -6.55
CA ALA A 320 13.70 29.81 -5.83
C ALA A 320 13.81 30.12 -4.32
N LYS A 321 12.66 30.28 -3.67
CA LYS A 321 12.52 30.14 -2.21
C LYS A 321 11.54 29.01 -1.93
N LEU A 322 11.98 27.95 -1.27
CA LEU A 322 11.12 26.91 -0.71
C LEU A 322 10.87 27.23 0.76
N GLU A 323 9.60 27.28 1.15
CA GLU A 323 9.18 27.70 2.49
C GLU A 323 8.09 26.79 3.05
N GLU A 324 8.27 26.31 4.27
CA GLU A 324 7.27 25.54 5.00
C GLU A 324 6.67 26.42 6.09
N SER A 325 5.34 26.56 6.11
CA SER A 325 4.67 27.50 7.01
C SER A 325 3.39 26.89 7.59
N GLY A 326 3.34 26.77 8.91
CA GLY A 326 2.19 26.12 9.59
C GLY A 326 1.94 24.68 9.13
N LEU A 327 3.01 23.98 8.71
CA LEU A 327 2.98 22.66 8.13
C LEU A 327 2.70 21.58 9.20
N THR A 328 1.86 20.61 8.85
CA THR A 328 1.57 19.39 9.62
C THR A 328 1.68 18.10 8.80
N GLY A 329 1.81 18.22 7.47
CA GLY A 329 2.23 17.12 6.58
C GLY A 329 3.76 17.06 6.43
N ASN A 330 4.23 16.24 5.49
CA ASN A 330 5.67 16.00 5.28
C ASN A 330 6.38 17.10 4.49
N GLY A 331 5.67 18.07 3.91
CA GLY A 331 6.30 19.21 3.24
C GLY A 331 7.18 18.81 2.05
N PHE A 332 8.39 19.38 2.01
CA PHE A 332 9.40 19.14 0.96
C PHE A 332 10.47 18.14 1.43
N THR A 333 10.32 16.86 1.07
CA THR A 333 11.23 15.80 1.52
C THR A 333 12.53 15.71 0.70
N ASP A 334 12.44 15.40 -0.60
CA ASP A 334 13.58 15.26 -1.52
C ASP A 334 13.72 16.49 -2.44
N VAL A 335 14.75 17.31 -2.21
CA VAL A 335 15.01 18.54 -2.99
C VAL A 335 16.29 18.39 -3.83
N GLU A 336 16.13 18.25 -5.15
CA GLU A 336 17.22 18.25 -6.11
C GLU A 336 17.50 19.67 -6.62
N LEU A 337 18.69 20.22 -6.35
CA LEU A 337 19.18 21.43 -7.05
C LEU A 337 19.90 20.97 -8.32
N ALA A 338 19.18 21.02 -9.44
CA ALA A 338 19.52 20.28 -10.65
C ALA A 338 20.67 20.91 -11.45
N LYS A 339 21.23 20.16 -12.39
CA LYS A 339 22.35 20.63 -13.25
C LYS A 339 21.97 21.78 -14.17
N GLU A 340 20.67 21.93 -14.46
CA GLU A 340 20.13 23.02 -15.28
C GLU A 340 20.05 24.36 -14.54
N LEU A 341 20.20 24.37 -13.21
CA LEU A 341 20.15 25.59 -12.40
C LEU A 341 21.32 26.52 -12.79
N PRO A 342 21.06 27.77 -13.24
CA PRO A 342 22.12 28.65 -13.75
C PRO A 342 23.19 29.00 -12.72
N ALA A 343 24.41 29.27 -13.17
CA ALA A 343 25.40 29.95 -12.35
C ALA A 343 24.85 31.30 -11.83
N ASP A 344 25.28 31.70 -10.63
CA ASP A 344 24.77 32.82 -9.84
C ASP A 344 23.30 32.70 -9.39
N ALA A 345 22.61 31.57 -9.65
CA ALA A 345 21.26 31.33 -9.14
C ALA A 345 21.25 31.24 -7.60
N THR A 346 20.14 31.67 -7.00
CA THR A 346 19.95 31.67 -5.54
C THR A 346 18.77 30.78 -5.16
N VAL A 347 19.00 29.83 -4.24
CA VAL A 347 17.98 28.97 -3.65
C VAL A 347 17.93 29.23 -2.14
N ASN A 348 16.78 29.66 -1.64
CA ASN A 348 16.56 29.90 -0.21
C ASN A 348 15.60 28.84 0.36
N LEU A 349 15.99 28.23 1.46
CA LEU A 349 15.28 27.14 2.14
C LEU A 349 14.86 27.61 3.54
N VAL A 350 13.60 27.39 3.89
CA VAL A 350 12.98 27.76 5.17
C VAL A 350 12.05 26.63 5.58
N GLY A 351 12.45 25.75 6.50
CA GLY A 351 11.67 24.54 6.81
C GLY A 351 12.51 23.37 7.29
N GLN A 352 11.91 22.19 7.37
CA GLN A 352 12.54 20.93 7.73
C GLN A 352 12.58 20.00 6.52
N PHE A 353 13.76 19.84 5.94
CA PHE A 353 13.98 19.04 4.73
C PHE A 353 14.68 17.72 5.09
N GLU A 354 14.32 16.63 4.42
CA GLU A 354 14.94 15.32 4.62
C GLU A 354 16.23 15.22 3.79
N ASP A 355 16.11 15.27 2.47
CA ASP A 355 17.21 15.20 1.52
C ASP A 355 17.32 16.51 0.70
N VAL A 356 18.53 17.07 0.61
CA VAL A 356 18.86 18.18 -0.29
C VAL A 356 20.10 17.82 -1.10
N ASN A 357 19.92 17.58 -2.41
CA ASN A 357 20.95 17.07 -3.30
C ASN A 357 21.37 18.14 -4.33
N VAL A 358 22.61 18.62 -4.24
CA VAL A 358 23.13 19.72 -5.08
C VAL A 358 23.98 19.19 -6.23
N TYR A 359 23.46 19.27 -7.45
CA TYR A 359 24.16 18.89 -8.69
C TYR A 359 24.65 20.08 -9.51
N SER A 360 24.13 21.29 -9.25
CA SER A 360 24.50 22.54 -9.92
C SER A 360 25.91 23.03 -9.57
N THR A 361 26.43 23.99 -10.34
CA THR A 361 27.74 24.64 -10.10
C THR A 361 27.59 26.15 -10.01
N GLN A 362 28.42 26.80 -9.18
CA GLN A 362 28.43 28.26 -9.00
C GLN A 362 27.07 28.84 -8.54
N ILE A 363 26.31 28.12 -7.70
CA ILE A 363 25.05 28.60 -7.12
C ILE A 363 25.22 29.08 -5.67
N SER A 364 24.27 29.90 -5.19
CA SER A 364 24.13 30.26 -3.78
C SER A 364 22.92 29.55 -3.17
N VAL A 365 23.14 28.74 -2.14
CA VAL A 365 22.08 28.10 -1.35
C VAL A 365 22.07 28.74 0.03
N LYS A 366 20.89 29.05 0.58
CA LYS A 366 20.74 29.61 1.93
C LYS A 366 19.70 28.82 2.71
N LEU A 367 20.08 28.16 3.79
CA LEU A 367 19.14 27.66 4.79
C LEU A 367 18.90 28.79 5.80
N SER A 368 17.78 29.50 5.66
CA SER A 368 17.51 30.67 6.52
C SER A 368 17.01 30.28 7.90
N GLU A 369 16.16 29.26 7.99
CA GLU A 369 15.56 28.74 9.24
C GLU A 369 15.28 27.24 9.09
N GLY A 370 15.24 26.51 10.20
CA GLY A 370 14.92 25.08 10.24
C GLY A 370 16.10 24.13 10.05
N SER A 371 15.90 22.98 9.41
CA SER A 371 16.90 21.91 9.34
C SER A 371 16.93 21.14 8.02
N ILE A 372 18.08 20.54 7.72
CA ILE A 372 18.26 19.53 6.67
C ILE A 372 18.87 18.28 7.33
N GLU A 373 18.25 17.10 7.19
CA GLU A 373 18.84 15.86 7.70
C GLU A 373 20.05 15.43 6.85
N HIS A 374 19.89 15.32 5.54
CA HIS A 374 20.93 14.95 4.59
C HIS A 374 21.13 16.03 3.51
N LEU A 375 22.29 16.70 3.52
CA LEU A 375 22.71 17.63 2.47
C LEU A 375 23.88 17.01 1.70
N ALA A 376 23.79 16.89 0.39
CA ALA A 376 24.87 16.35 -0.45
C ALA A 376 25.25 17.31 -1.59
N THR A 377 26.54 17.39 -1.91
CA THR A 377 27.02 17.98 -3.18
C THR A 377 27.57 16.89 -4.08
N ALA A 378 27.02 16.77 -5.28
CA ALA A 378 27.33 15.68 -6.19
C ALA A 378 28.68 15.88 -6.92
N PRO A 379 29.31 14.81 -7.44
CA PRO A 379 30.53 14.92 -8.24
C PRO A 379 30.44 15.96 -9.36
N GLY A 380 31.29 16.98 -9.28
CA GLY A 380 31.37 18.06 -10.26
C GLY A 380 30.58 19.34 -9.91
N ALA A 381 29.76 19.33 -8.85
CA ALA A 381 28.95 20.46 -8.35
C ALA A 381 29.80 21.58 -7.68
N ASN A 382 30.83 22.06 -8.38
CA ASN A 382 31.89 22.89 -7.81
C ASN A 382 31.55 24.39 -7.70
N ASN A 383 32.21 25.04 -6.75
CA ASN A 383 32.17 26.47 -6.44
C ASN A 383 30.81 26.98 -5.95
N ASN A 384 30.01 26.13 -5.31
CA ASN A 384 28.76 26.53 -4.68
C ASN A 384 29.02 27.23 -3.34
N GLU A 385 28.23 28.24 -3.01
CA GLU A 385 28.20 28.85 -1.67
C GLU A 385 26.94 28.38 -0.94
N ILE A 386 27.08 27.80 0.26
CA ILE A 386 25.94 27.33 1.07
C ILE A 386 25.96 28.03 2.44
N GLU A 387 25.04 28.95 2.65
CA GLU A 387 24.90 29.70 3.91
C GLU A 387 23.90 29.04 4.85
N ILE A 388 24.34 28.67 6.06
CA ILE A 388 23.48 28.14 7.13
C ILE A 388 23.34 29.24 8.20
N SER A 389 22.13 29.78 8.35
CA SER A 389 21.83 30.82 9.34
C SER A 389 22.00 30.33 10.79
N GLN A 390 22.17 31.27 11.73
CA GLN A 390 22.58 31.01 13.12
C GLN A 390 21.75 29.94 13.86
N GLU A 391 20.44 29.89 13.65
CA GLU A 391 19.53 28.94 14.31
C GLU A 391 19.23 27.69 13.47
N ALA A 392 19.75 27.62 12.23
CA ALA A 392 19.54 26.50 11.34
C ALA A 392 20.58 25.37 11.53
N ARG A 393 20.20 24.15 11.14
CA ARG A 393 21.01 22.93 11.34
C ARG A 393 21.05 22.02 10.12
N VAL A 394 22.23 21.56 9.75
CA VAL A 394 22.43 20.39 8.87
C VAL A 394 22.90 19.22 9.74
N VAL A 395 22.30 18.04 9.60
CA VAL A 395 22.67 16.86 10.41
C VAL A 395 23.84 16.13 9.78
N GLN A 396 23.71 15.68 8.54
CA GLN A 396 24.77 15.07 7.76
C GLN A 396 25.01 15.85 6.46
N LEU A 397 26.26 16.24 6.23
CA LEU A 397 26.72 16.86 4.99
C LEU A 397 27.69 15.93 4.26
N VAL A 398 27.41 15.59 3.00
CA VAL A 398 28.33 14.86 2.13
C VAL A 398 28.87 15.82 1.05
N LEU A 399 30.18 16.02 1.03
CA LEU A 399 30.84 16.85 0.01
C LEU A 399 31.54 15.98 -1.02
N GLU A 400 31.11 16.04 -2.28
CA GLU A 400 31.81 15.46 -3.43
C GLU A 400 32.23 16.54 -4.46
N ALA A 401 32.09 17.81 -4.11
CA ALA A 401 32.53 18.95 -4.91
C ALA A 401 32.94 20.15 -4.03
N VAL A 402 33.80 21.02 -4.58
CA VAL A 402 34.37 22.19 -3.87
C VAL A 402 33.25 23.16 -3.47
N THR A 403 33.01 23.32 -2.17
CA THR A 403 31.86 24.08 -1.63
C THR A 403 32.27 25.02 -0.51
N LYS A 404 31.71 26.23 -0.49
CA LYS A 404 31.99 27.27 0.51
C LYS A 404 30.81 27.36 1.49
N MET A 405 30.95 26.74 2.65
CA MET A 405 29.97 26.78 3.74
C MET A 405 30.09 28.10 4.51
N LEU A 406 29.00 28.85 4.57
CA LEU A 406 28.89 30.19 5.15
C LEU A 406 27.91 30.21 6.33
N GLY A 407 27.93 31.29 7.11
CA GLY A 407 26.98 31.53 8.20
C GLY A 407 27.39 30.89 9.54
N ASP A 408 26.60 31.21 10.57
CA ASP A 408 26.85 30.85 11.97
C ASP A 408 26.02 29.64 12.45
N GLY A 409 25.31 28.96 11.55
CA GLY A 409 24.47 27.80 11.85
C GLY A 409 25.26 26.56 12.28
N THR A 410 24.58 25.42 12.43
CA THR A 410 25.22 24.17 12.88
C THR A 410 25.27 23.12 11.77
N ILE A 411 26.40 22.42 11.67
CA ILE A 411 26.57 21.26 10.80
C ILE A 411 27.11 20.15 11.70
N ALA A 412 26.34 19.10 11.95
CA ALA A 412 26.68 18.11 12.97
C ALA A 412 27.79 17.16 12.50
N SER A 413 27.66 16.57 11.31
CA SER A 413 28.71 15.75 10.69
C SER A 413 28.95 16.09 9.22
N VAL A 414 30.19 15.99 8.77
CA VAL A 414 30.62 16.21 7.38
C VAL A 414 31.47 15.04 6.89
N THR A 415 31.14 14.49 5.73
CA THR A 415 31.95 13.51 5.00
C THR A 415 32.51 14.15 3.72
N ALA A 416 33.81 14.45 3.69
CA ALA A 416 34.51 15.04 2.55
C ALA A 416 35.16 13.96 1.67
N LYS A 417 34.63 13.76 0.44
CA LYS A 417 35.15 12.82 -0.57
C LYS A 417 36.07 13.54 -1.58
N ASP A 418 36.59 12.81 -2.56
CA ASP A 418 37.68 13.23 -3.47
C ASP A 418 37.49 14.60 -4.14
N GLY A 419 36.27 14.97 -4.54
CA GLY A 419 36.01 16.27 -5.17
C GLY A 419 35.86 17.45 -4.20
N ALA A 420 35.89 17.24 -2.88
CA ALA A 420 35.71 18.29 -1.88
C ALA A 420 36.97 19.15 -1.61
N GLN A 421 38.10 18.85 -2.24
CA GLN A 421 39.39 19.53 -2.04
C GLN A 421 39.27 21.06 -2.18
N GLY A 422 39.60 21.81 -1.12
CA GLY A 422 39.50 23.27 -1.10
C GLY A 422 38.12 23.82 -0.72
N SER A 423 37.15 22.97 -0.34
CA SER A 423 35.93 23.41 0.33
C SER A 423 36.28 24.19 1.61
N SER A 424 35.46 25.14 2.03
CA SER A 424 35.77 26.00 3.18
C SER A 424 34.57 26.22 4.09
N PHE A 425 34.83 26.47 5.37
CA PHE A 425 33.80 26.63 6.40
C PHE A 425 33.99 27.96 7.16
N ALA A 426 32.93 28.77 7.25
CA ALA A 426 32.90 29.96 8.11
C ALA A 426 32.84 29.59 9.61
N LYS A 427 32.17 28.49 9.93
CA LYS A 427 32.09 27.89 11.27
C LYS A 427 32.38 26.39 11.15
N ALA A 428 33.26 25.88 12.01
CA ALA A 428 33.66 24.48 11.96
C ALA A 428 32.47 23.53 12.25
N PRO A 429 32.36 22.39 11.54
CA PRO A 429 31.35 21.38 11.83
C PRO A 429 31.66 20.63 13.14
N GLY A 430 30.67 19.90 13.67
CA GLY A 430 30.82 19.08 14.88
C GLY A 430 31.76 17.88 14.68
N GLN A 431 31.67 17.23 13.51
CA GLN A 431 32.57 16.18 13.05
C GLN A 431 32.94 16.40 11.57
N LEU A 432 34.16 16.03 11.19
CA LEU A 432 34.66 16.11 9.82
C LEU A 432 35.50 14.87 9.50
N GLU A 433 35.02 14.07 8.55
CA GLU A 433 35.57 12.77 8.16
C GLU A 433 35.67 12.65 6.63
N GLY A 434 36.16 11.51 6.13
CA GLY A 434 36.30 11.23 4.70
C GLY A 434 37.71 11.48 4.13
N LEU A 435 37.93 11.01 2.90
CA LEU A 435 39.23 10.97 2.21
C LEU A 435 39.91 12.33 2.04
N LYS A 436 39.14 13.43 2.05
CA LYS A 436 39.63 14.80 1.79
C LYS A 436 39.51 15.77 2.96
N LYS A 437 39.26 15.27 4.18
CA LYS A 437 39.05 16.11 5.36
C LYS A 437 40.16 17.14 5.63
N ASP A 438 41.42 16.77 5.41
CA ASP A 438 42.58 17.64 5.68
C ASP A 438 42.84 18.66 4.55
N GLU A 439 42.12 18.54 3.43
CA GLU A 439 42.15 19.46 2.29
C GLU A 439 40.97 20.45 2.33
N VAL A 440 40.19 20.47 3.41
CA VAL A 440 39.11 21.43 3.69
C VAL A 440 39.63 22.58 4.55
N ILE A 441 39.24 23.82 4.22
CA ILE A 441 39.66 25.05 4.89
C ILE A 441 38.71 25.35 6.05
N LEU A 442 39.18 25.17 7.28
CA LEU A 442 38.45 25.51 8.51
C LEU A 442 38.73 26.97 8.97
N PRO A 443 37.84 27.59 9.76
CA PRO A 443 38.01 28.98 10.17
C PRO A 443 39.12 29.13 11.22
N SER A 444 39.90 30.21 11.11
CA SER A 444 40.96 30.53 12.07
C SER A 444 40.37 30.86 13.46
N ALA A 445 40.91 30.23 14.51
CA ALA A 445 40.45 30.44 15.89
C ALA A 445 40.47 31.94 16.29
N PRO A 446 39.46 32.44 17.02
CA PRO A 446 39.37 33.87 17.35
C PRO A 446 40.53 34.39 18.19
N ALA A 447 41.05 35.57 17.82
CA ALA A 447 42.11 36.26 18.57
C ALA A 447 41.55 36.87 19.88
N GLY A 448 41.78 36.19 21.01
CA GLY A 448 41.41 36.67 22.35
C GLY A 448 42.29 37.83 22.82
N GLY A 449 41.71 39.01 23.03
CA GLY A 449 42.42 40.19 23.50
C GLY A 449 42.43 40.37 25.02
N GLY A 450 43.61 40.54 25.60
CA GLY A 450 43.82 41.60 26.59
C GLY A 450 43.54 41.33 28.07
N TYR A 451 44.27 40.39 28.70
CA TYR A 451 44.67 40.55 30.11
C TYR A 451 46.16 40.18 30.25
N ILE A 452 46.98 41.06 30.81
CA ILE A 452 48.42 40.85 31.06
C ILE A 452 48.65 41.11 32.55
N PRO A 453 49.04 40.08 33.33
CA PRO A 453 50.45 39.95 33.69
C PRO A 453 50.93 38.49 33.98
N PRO A 454 52.24 38.28 34.16
CA PRO A 454 53.37 38.59 33.29
C PRO A 454 53.83 37.33 32.51
N ALA A 455 54.76 37.48 31.56
CA ALA A 455 55.40 36.32 30.92
C ALA A 455 56.26 35.53 31.94
N PRO A 456 56.40 34.20 31.78
CA PRO A 456 57.46 33.74 30.88
C PRO A 456 57.07 32.59 29.91
N SER A 457 57.66 32.66 28.72
CA SER A 457 58.06 31.53 27.86
C SER A 457 57.09 30.35 27.66
N GLY A 458 56.13 30.52 26.75
CA GLY A 458 55.79 29.40 25.85
C GLY A 458 57.00 29.07 24.97
N PRO A 459 57.22 27.79 24.60
CA PRO A 459 58.44 27.39 23.90
C PRO A 459 58.52 27.95 22.46
N ASN A 460 59.71 28.40 22.06
CA ASN A 460 59.97 28.82 20.68
C ASN A 460 60.22 27.58 19.82
N VAL A 461 59.28 27.22 18.95
CA VAL A 461 59.49 26.14 17.98
C VAL A 461 60.51 26.59 16.93
N VAL A 462 61.59 25.83 16.76
CA VAL A 462 62.69 26.16 15.84
C VAL A 462 62.26 25.86 14.41
N ALA A 463 62.36 26.85 13.51
CA ALA A 463 61.82 26.77 12.15
C ALA A 463 62.44 25.66 11.27
N ASN A 464 63.72 25.32 11.50
CA ASN A 464 64.44 24.26 10.78
C ASN A 464 64.98 23.22 11.79
N PRO A 465 64.13 22.33 12.35
CA PRO A 465 64.57 21.39 13.38
C PRO A 465 65.53 20.31 12.84
N THR A 466 65.43 19.98 11.55
CA THR A 466 66.30 19.02 10.84
C THR A 466 67.76 19.45 10.72
N ASP A 467 68.07 20.72 10.93
CA ASP A 467 69.46 21.20 11.05
C ASP A 467 70.16 20.69 12.32
N TYR A 468 69.38 20.31 13.34
CA TYR A 468 69.81 20.03 14.73
C TYR A 468 69.54 18.58 15.15
N LEU A 469 68.51 17.94 14.59
CA LEU A 469 67.99 16.62 14.97
C LEU A 469 67.39 15.94 13.73
N THR A 470 67.70 14.67 13.47
CA THR A 470 67.11 13.90 12.37
C THR A 470 66.57 12.56 12.85
N THR A 471 65.45 12.09 12.31
CA THR A 471 65.02 10.69 12.48
C THR A 471 65.84 9.79 11.57
N GLN A 472 66.16 8.58 12.03
CA GLN A 472 66.89 7.57 11.25
C GLN A 472 65.95 6.41 10.89
N ASP A 473 65.50 5.66 11.89
CA ASP A 473 64.72 4.44 11.71
C ASP A 473 63.38 4.49 12.44
N PHE A 474 62.35 3.90 11.83
CA PHE A 474 61.06 3.63 12.49
C PHE A 474 60.47 2.34 11.93
N GLY A 475 60.22 1.36 12.79
CA GLY A 475 59.63 0.10 12.38
C GLY A 475 59.33 -0.85 13.53
N TYR A 476 58.50 -1.85 13.23
CA TYR A 476 58.21 -2.98 14.12
C TYR A 476 59.29 -4.05 13.98
N TRP A 477 59.86 -4.51 15.09
CA TRP A 477 60.85 -5.57 15.13
C TRP A 477 60.21 -6.84 15.70
N SER A 478 59.84 -7.76 14.81
CA SER A 478 59.19 -9.05 15.11
C SER A 478 59.90 -9.88 16.17
N ASP A 479 61.23 -9.76 16.24
CA ASP A 479 62.13 -10.60 17.01
C ASP A 479 62.12 -10.22 18.51
N GLN A 480 61.63 -9.02 18.83
CA GLN A 480 61.60 -8.44 20.17
C GLN A 480 60.21 -7.90 20.56
N ASP A 481 59.21 -8.06 19.70
CA ASP A 481 57.81 -7.64 19.94
C ASP A 481 57.70 -6.16 20.34
N ALA A 482 58.36 -5.31 19.54
CA ALA A 482 58.61 -3.92 19.87
C ALA A 482 58.63 -2.98 18.65
N TYR A 483 58.18 -1.74 18.85
CA TYR A 483 58.44 -0.63 17.93
C TYR A 483 59.71 0.10 18.36
N ASN A 484 60.66 0.26 17.43
CA ASN A 484 61.91 0.98 17.68
C ASN A 484 61.94 2.29 16.89
N VAL A 485 62.40 3.36 17.53
CA VAL A 485 62.51 4.72 16.97
C VAL A 485 63.95 5.21 17.12
N GLY A 486 64.70 5.25 16.02
CA GLY A 486 66.06 5.78 15.95
C GLY A 486 66.11 7.25 15.52
N PHE A 487 66.95 8.06 16.17
CA PHE A 487 67.16 9.46 15.86
C PHE A 487 68.61 9.92 16.17
N LYS A 488 69.10 10.91 15.42
CA LYS A 488 70.46 11.43 15.53
C LYS A 488 70.49 12.91 15.87
N LEU A 489 71.32 13.27 16.84
CA LEU A 489 71.61 14.65 17.25
C LEU A 489 72.78 15.23 16.45
N ASN A 490 72.62 16.43 15.90
CA ASN A 490 73.74 17.19 15.40
C ASN A 490 74.46 17.89 16.55
N LEU A 491 75.36 17.16 17.22
CA LEU A 491 76.08 17.63 18.43
C LEU A 491 76.93 18.90 18.19
N SER A 492 77.23 19.24 16.93
CA SER A 492 77.89 20.51 16.58
C SER A 492 76.97 21.74 16.68
N LYS A 493 75.65 21.55 16.62
CA LYS A 493 74.63 22.61 16.75
C LYS A 493 73.77 22.51 18.00
N LEU A 494 73.57 21.31 18.55
CA LEU A 494 72.81 21.04 19.78
C LEU A 494 73.59 20.07 20.68
N SER A 495 74.42 20.61 21.58
CA SER A 495 75.12 19.81 22.59
C SER A 495 74.17 19.31 23.68
N TYR A 496 74.41 18.09 24.19
CA TYR A 496 73.72 17.53 25.37
C TYR A 496 73.68 18.49 26.56
N ASP A 497 74.74 19.28 26.78
CA ASP A 497 74.81 20.28 27.86
C ASP A 497 73.71 21.34 27.79
N ASN A 498 73.12 21.55 26.61
CA ASN A 498 72.04 22.50 26.37
C ASN A 498 70.65 21.86 26.35
N ILE A 499 70.51 20.53 26.37
CA ILE A 499 69.21 19.85 26.31
C ILE A 499 68.54 19.82 27.69
N ALA A 500 67.26 20.18 27.77
CA ALA A 500 66.44 20.09 28.98
C ALA A 500 65.61 18.78 29.02
N SER A 501 65.01 18.41 27.89
CA SER A 501 64.24 17.17 27.75
C SER A 501 64.27 16.60 26.33
N ILE A 502 64.17 15.29 26.21
CA ILE A 502 63.91 14.56 24.97
C ILE A 502 62.63 13.75 25.19
N LYS A 503 61.64 13.88 24.31
CA LYS A 503 60.42 13.07 24.27
C LYS A 503 60.35 12.34 22.93
N VAL A 504 60.17 11.02 22.98
CA VAL A 504 59.82 10.20 21.82
C VAL A 504 58.38 9.75 21.99
N ALA A 505 57.56 9.92 20.95
CA ALA A 505 56.15 9.56 20.93
C ALA A 505 55.80 8.73 19.70
N LEU A 506 55.12 7.60 19.91
CA LEU A 506 54.42 6.87 18.86
C LEU A 506 53.07 7.54 18.62
N GLN A 507 52.69 7.73 17.36
CA GLN A 507 51.42 8.34 16.99
C GLN A 507 50.67 7.54 15.93
N ASP A 508 49.35 7.59 15.99
CA ASP A 508 48.46 7.11 14.93
C ASP A 508 48.49 8.04 13.70
N ALA A 509 47.72 7.67 12.67
CA ALA A 509 47.59 8.48 11.46
C ALA A 509 47.09 9.91 11.76
N ALA A 510 46.15 10.06 12.69
CA ALA A 510 45.60 11.34 13.13
C ALA A 510 46.57 12.19 13.98
N GLY A 511 47.67 11.63 14.47
CA GLY A 511 48.64 12.33 15.33
C GLY A 511 48.33 12.22 16.83
N ASN A 512 47.39 11.37 17.23
CA ASN A 512 47.16 11.07 18.64
C ASN A 512 48.36 10.31 19.21
N GLU A 513 48.78 10.66 20.42
CA GLU A 513 49.90 10.01 21.09
C GLU A 513 49.46 8.66 21.68
N LEU A 514 49.93 7.58 21.08
CA LEU A 514 49.63 6.20 21.48
C LEU A 514 50.48 5.77 22.68
N ALA A 515 51.77 6.10 22.62
CA ALA A 515 52.72 5.87 23.71
C ALA A 515 53.83 6.92 23.66
N ASN A 516 54.42 7.26 24.82
CA ASN A 516 55.60 8.11 24.87
C ASN A 516 56.66 7.61 25.85
N ARG A 517 57.87 8.13 25.66
CA ARG A 517 58.99 8.05 26.61
C ARG A 517 59.62 9.44 26.72
N VAL A 518 59.99 9.84 27.93
CA VAL A 518 60.66 11.13 28.19
C VAL A 518 61.95 10.93 28.99
N ALA A 519 63.03 11.58 28.55
CA ALA A 519 64.29 11.75 29.28
C ALA A 519 64.49 13.22 29.68
N THR A 520 64.93 13.44 30.91
CA THR A 520 65.21 14.75 31.53
C THR A 520 66.39 14.66 32.50
N GLY A 521 67.04 15.79 32.76
CA GLY A 521 68.04 15.89 33.84
C GLY A 521 69.12 14.80 33.79
N ALA A 522 69.19 13.97 34.85
CA ALA A 522 70.18 12.90 34.95
C ALA A 522 70.12 11.85 33.83
N GLN A 523 68.96 11.66 33.18
CA GLN A 523 68.84 10.76 32.02
C GLN A 523 69.58 11.32 30.79
N ILE A 524 69.63 12.65 30.63
CA ILE A 524 70.37 13.31 29.54
C ILE A 524 71.90 13.21 29.78
N GLU A 525 72.34 13.35 31.03
CA GLU A 525 73.75 13.14 31.39
C GLU A 525 74.18 11.67 31.21
N GLN A 526 73.29 10.70 31.42
CA GLN A 526 73.55 9.29 31.12
C GLN A 526 73.66 9.04 29.60
N LEU A 527 72.74 9.58 28.79
CA LEU A 527 72.83 9.51 27.32
C LEU A 527 74.15 10.10 26.79
N LYS A 528 74.58 11.24 27.35
CA LYS A 528 75.86 11.88 27.05
C LYS A 528 77.06 11.00 27.44
N ALA A 529 76.97 10.28 28.56
CA ALA A 529 78.02 9.37 29.01
C ALA A 529 78.11 8.12 28.12
N ASP A 530 76.97 7.55 27.70
CA ASP A 530 76.93 6.35 26.85
C ASP A 530 77.37 6.66 25.41
N ASP A 531 76.96 7.78 24.83
CA ASP A 531 77.47 8.30 23.55
C ASP A 531 79.01 8.45 23.60
N ALA A 532 79.57 8.95 24.71
CA ALA A 532 81.01 9.04 24.91
C ALA A 532 81.71 7.69 25.20
N LEU A 533 80.99 6.67 25.69
CA LEU A 533 81.56 5.36 26.04
C LEU A 533 81.61 4.39 24.84
N TYR A 534 80.61 4.46 23.96
CA TYR A 534 80.46 3.59 22.79
C TYR A 534 80.77 4.29 21.46
N GLY A 535 80.82 5.63 21.44
CA GLY A 535 80.92 6.48 20.25
C GLY A 535 82.31 6.61 19.61
N ALA A 536 82.88 5.50 19.15
CA ALA A 536 83.90 5.53 18.08
C ALA A 536 83.24 5.38 16.69
N GLY A 537 82.13 6.10 16.45
CA GLY A 537 81.38 6.07 15.18
C GLY A 537 79.87 6.30 15.24
N LEU A 538 79.27 6.46 16.43
CA LEU A 538 77.82 6.58 16.65
C LEU A 538 77.40 8.01 17.07
N ASP A 539 78.04 9.03 16.49
CA ASP A 539 78.02 10.44 16.93
C ASP A 539 76.63 11.06 17.13
N GLY A 540 76.07 10.95 18.34
CA GLY A 540 74.73 11.43 18.68
C GLY A 540 73.58 10.53 18.23
N GLU A 541 73.83 9.26 17.91
CA GLU A 541 72.81 8.28 17.49
C GLU A 541 72.13 7.62 18.69
N LEU A 542 70.81 7.78 18.79
CA LEU A 542 69.99 7.40 19.94
C LEU A 542 68.76 6.61 19.47
N SER A 543 68.27 5.69 20.30
CA SER A 543 67.09 4.87 19.99
C SER A 543 66.17 4.72 21.20
N ALA A 544 64.86 4.62 20.94
CA ALA A 544 63.85 4.33 21.96
C ALA A 544 62.94 3.19 21.49
N ALA A 545 62.94 2.07 22.24
CA ALA A 545 62.04 0.95 22.04
C ALA A 545 60.73 1.10 22.83
N PHE A 546 59.66 0.49 22.33
CA PHE A 546 58.33 0.45 22.94
C PHE A 546 57.81 -1.00 22.87
N PHE A 547 57.51 -1.61 24.01
CA PHE A 547 57.15 -3.03 24.15
C PHE A 547 55.68 -3.21 24.58
N GLU A 548 55.00 -4.26 24.08
CA GLU A 548 53.56 -4.46 24.29
C GLU A 548 53.15 -4.95 25.69
N ARG A 549 54.09 -5.43 26.53
CA ARG A 549 53.75 -5.92 27.88
C ARG A 549 54.77 -5.57 28.95
N ALA A 550 54.27 -5.29 30.16
CA ALA A 550 55.07 -5.07 31.34
C ALA A 550 55.85 -6.35 31.76
N ALA A 551 57.11 -6.44 31.33
CA ALA A 551 58.09 -7.39 31.80
C ALA A 551 59.36 -6.63 32.28
N PRO A 552 59.95 -6.97 33.44
CA PRO A 552 61.12 -6.26 33.96
C PRO A 552 62.45 -6.80 33.39
N ALA A 553 63.40 -5.88 33.25
CA ALA A 553 64.73 -6.01 32.64
C ALA A 553 64.72 -6.04 31.09
N SER A 554 65.62 -5.33 30.39
CA SER A 554 66.91 -4.77 30.84
C SER A 554 67.22 -3.37 30.27
N ASN A 555 68.07 -2.63 30.98
CA ASN A 555 68.81 -1.42 30.55
C ASN A 555 68.09 -0.06 30.47
N GLU A 556 66.77 0.06 30.46
CA GLU A 556 66.15 1.32 30.03
C GLU A 556 65.72 2.29 31.15
N TRP A 557 66.19 3.54 31.08
CA TRP A 557 66.04 4.56 32.14
C TRP A 557 64.84 5.50 31.98
N TRP A 558 63.95 5.26 31.01
CA TRP A 558 62.88 6.19 30.61
C TRP A 558 61.50 5.71 31.09
N THR A 559 60.69 6.61 31.64
CA THR A 559 59.31 6.32 32.11
C THR A 559 58.32 6.20 30.95
N SER A 560 57.36 5.29 31.06
CA SER A 560 56.28 5.06 30.07
C SER A 560 54.87 5.15 30.68
N THR A 561 53.89 5.44 29.83
CA THR A 561 52.45 5.21 30.07
C THR A 561 52.06 3.82 29.59
N ALA A 562 51.01 3.22 30.18
CA ALA A 562 50.53 1.88 29.80
C ALA A 562 49.21 1.95 29.01
N TYR A 563 49.22 1.59 27.72
CA TYR A 563 48.02 1.27 26.95
C TYR A 563 48.30 0.48 25.65
N ASP A 564 47.22 0.13 24.94
CA ASP A 564 47.07 -0.82 23.82
C ASP A 564 47.71 -0.36 22.49
N PHE A 565 48.28 -1.31 21.72
CA PHE A 565 49.01 -1.02 20.47
C PHE A 565 48.09 -1.12 19.25
N THR A 566 47.44 -0.01 18.89
CA THR A 566 47.06 0.20 17.48
C THR A 566 48.31 0.56 16.68
N ALA A 567 48.45 0.04 15.45
CA ALA A 567 49.68 0.16 14.67
C ALA A 567 50.09 1.64 14.46
N PRO A 568 51.20 2.11 15.07
CA PRO A 568 51.62 3.51 14.97
C PRO A 568 52.04 3.81 13.53
N SER A 569 51.44 4.85 12.93
CA SER A 569 51.75 5.23 11.55
C SER A 569 53.03 6.05 11.44
N LYS A 570 53.43 6.70 12.54
CA LYS A 570 54.56 7.64 12.61
C LYS A 570 55.14 7.69 14.02
N ALA A 571 56.41 8.06 14.10
CA ALA A 571 57.07 8.41 15.36
C ALA A 571 57.47 9.89 15.34
N VAL A 572 57.37 10.56 16.48
CA VAL A 572 57.71 11.97 16.68
C VAL A 572 58.76 12.08 17.78
N VAL A 573 59.87 12.77 17.48
CA VAL A 573 60.92 13.11 18.45
C VAL A 573 60.87 14.61 18.69
N THR A 574 60.64 14.98 19.94
CA THR A 574 60.54 16.36 20.43
C THR A 574 61.68 16.61 21.42
N ILE A 575 62.53 17.59 21.16
CA ILE A 575 63.59 18.01 22.07
C ILE A 575 63.33 19.44 22.52
N THR A 576 63.48 19.69 23.82
CA THR A 576 63.42 21.02 24.42
C THR A 576 64.81 21.35 24.96
N ASP A 577 65.37 22.49 24.58
CA ASP A 577 66.62 22.98 25.16
C ASP A 577 66.40 23.75 26.48
N LYS A 578 67.47 24.03 27.22
CA LYS A 578 67.47 24.78 28.48
C LYS A 578 67.09 26.26 28.32
N SER A 579 66.92 26.74 27.08
CA SER A 579 66.39 28.07 26.73
C SER A 579 64.91 28.00 26.32
N ASN A 580 64.27 26.85 26.45
CA ASN A 580 62.88 26.56 26.06
C ASN A 580 62.62 26.62 24.55
N ASN A 581 63.64 26.47 23.69
CA ASN A 581 63.41 26.23 22.27
C ASN A 581 63.05 24.77 22.04
N VAL A 582 62.12 24.51 21.11
CA VAL A 582 61.59 23.17 20.82
C VAL A 582 61.89 22.76 19.39
N TYR A 583 62.51 21.60 19.24
CA TYR A 583 62.92 20.97 17.99
C TYR A 583 62.06 19.71 17.80
N ILE A 584 61.27 19.66 16.74
CA ILE A 584 60.35 18.53 16.48
C ILE A 584 60.67 17.94 15.11
N VAL A 585 60.86 16.63 15.06
CA VAL A 585 60.92 15.87 13.81
C VAL A 585 60.03 14.65 13.89
N SER A 586 59.52 14.21 12.74
CA SER A 586 58.72 12.99 12.61
C SER A 586 59.23 12.15 11.46
N ASN A 587 58.98 10.83 11.53
CA ASN A 587 59.28 9.89 10.46
C ASN A 587 58.00 9.15 10.02
N GLY A 588 57.91 8.76 8.74
CA GLY A 588 56.70 8.15 8.19
C GLY A 588 56.89 7.35 6.91
N THR A 589 57.15 6.05 7.05
CA THR A 589 56.32 4.98 6.45
C THR A 589 56.77 3.64 6.99
N VAL A 590 55.85 2.89 7.63
CA VAL A 590 56.07 1.47 7.92
C VAL A 590 55.78 0.68 6.65
N ASN A 591 56.62 -0.31 6.31
CA ASN A 591 56.32 -1.22 5.20
C ASN A 591 54.99 -1.94 5.47
N PRO A 592 54.04 -1.96 4.52
CA PRO A 592 52.75 -2.60 4.75
C PRO A 592 52.93 -4.11 4.92
N VAL A 593 52.47 -4.62 6.06
CA VAL A 593 52.06 -6.03 6.15
C VAL A 593 50.87 -6.20 5.19
N ALA A 594 50.87 -7.29 4.41
CA ALA A 594 49.87 -7.50 3.37
C ALA A 594 48.44 -7.46 3.95
N GLU A 595 47.55 -6.69 3.29
CA GLU A 595 46.15 -6.60 3.70
C GLU A 595 45.46 -7.99 3.65
N PRO A 596 44.67 -8.35 4.68
CA PRO A 596 43.64 -9.36 4.52
C PRO A 596 42.60 -8.84 3.52
N VAL A 597 42.14 -9.72 2.62
CA VAL A 597 41.15 -9.38 1.58
C VAL A 597 39.92 -8.70 2.21
N PRO A 598 39.43 -7.56 1.67
CA PRO A 598 38.24 -6.92 2.18
C PRO A 598 37.01 -7.81 1.92
N VAL A 599 36.43 -8.33 3.00
CA VAL A 599 35.17 -9.06 2.96
C VAL A 599 34.04 -8.09 3.30
N GLN A 600 33.02 -8.03 2.44
CA GLN A 600 32.01 -6.97 2.46
C GLN A 600 30.77 -7.25 3.32
N ASP A 601 30.74 -8.35 4.08
CA ASP A 601 29.53 -8.80 4.77
C ASP A 601 29.83 -9.31 6.21
N PRO A 602 29.28 -8.65 7.27
CA PRO A 602 29.39 -9.11 8.66
C PRO A 602 28.87 -10.54 8.91
N GLU A 603 27.86 -11.01 8.17
CA GLU A 603 27.29 -12.36 8.35
C GLU A 603 28.27 -13.48 7.96
N THR A 604 29.37 -13.13 7.28
CA THR A 604 30.46 -14.07 6.94
C THR A 604 31.52 -14.20 8.05
N PHE A 605 31.33 -13.55 9.20
CA PHE A 605 32.21 -13.64 10.38
C PHE A 605 31.45 -13.92 11.67
N VAL A 606 30.20 -13.49 11.78
CA VAL A 606 29.34 -13.72 12.95
C VAL A 606 27.98 -14.20 12.47
N GLN A 607 27.45 -15.28 13.01
CA GLN A 607 26.15 -15.84 12.62
C GLN A 607 25.26 -16.03 13.84
N ALA A 608 24.07 -15.43 13.84
CA ALA A 608 23.09 -15.66 14.90
C ALA A 608 22.34 -16.98 14.63
N GLN A 609 22.67 -18.02 15.40
CA GLN A 609 22.14 -19.37 15.22
C GLN A 609 20.71 -19.46 15.79
N ASP A 610 20.59 -19.32 17.11
CA ASP A 610 19.35 -19.54 17.85
C ASP A 610 18.91 -18.28 18.62
N PHE A 611 17.61 -18.04 18.65
CA PHE A 611 16.99 -17.04 19.52
C PHE A 611 15.62 -17.55 19.95
N GLY A 612 15.44 -17.73 21.27
CA GLY A 612 14.18 -18.24 21.79
C GLY A 612 14.14 -18.32 23.31
N PHE A 613 12.93 -18.55 23.82
CA PHE A 613 12.68 -18.75 25.25
C PHE A 613 12.84 -20.22 25.64
N TRP A 614 13.74 -20.48 26.58
CA TRP A 614 14.00 -21.81 27.16
C TRP A 614 13.18 -21.94 28.44
N ALA A 615 12.00 -22.56 28.31
CA ALA A 615 10.99 -22.61 29.36
C ALA A 615 11.39 -23.46 30.58
N ASP A 616 12.32 -24.40 30.41
CA ASP A 616 12.91 -25.22 31.46
C ASP A 616 13.93 -24.44 32.32
N GLN A 617 14.55 -23.41 31.76
CA GLN A 617 15.51 -22.53 32.45
C GLN A 617 14.97 -21.13 32.74
N ASN A 618 13.71 -20.84 32.38
CA ASN A 618 13.07 -19.52 32.49
C ASN A 618 13.95 -18.39 31.90
N ALA A 619 14.55 -18.64 30.73
CA ALA A 619 15.59 -17.82 30.16
C ALA A 619 15.35 -17.50 28.68
N TYR A 620 15.74 -16.30 28.22
CA TYR A 620 15.94 -16.06 26.79
C TYR A 620 17.38 -16.41 26.44
N ASN A 621 17.59 -17.32 25.50
CA ASN A 621 18.92 -17.67 25.02
C ASN A 621 19.15 -17.12 23.61
N VAL A 622 20.33 -16.56 23.40
CA VAL A 622 20.84 -16.06 22.13
C VAL A 622 22.10 -16.86 21.79
N GLY A 623 21.98 -17.83 20.88
CA GLY A 623 23.09 -18.60 20.33
C GLY A 623 23.68 -17.90 19.10
N PHE A 624 25.00 -17.78 19.04
CA PHE A 624 25.70 -17.18 17.92
C PHE A 624 27.06 -17.85 17.70
N GLN A 625 27.54 -17.86 16.45
CA GLN A 625 28.82 -18.42 16.08
C GLN A 625 29.75 -17.34 15.54
N ILE A 626 31.06 -17.48 15.78
CA ILE A 626 32.12 -16.64 15.22
C ILE A 626 33.00 -17.49 14.30
N ASP A 627 33.31 -17.02 13.09
CA ASP A 627 34.34 -17.60 12.24
C ASP A 627 35.73 -17.28 12.84
N LEU A 628 36.23 -18.19 13.69
CA LEU A 628 37.51 -18.03 14.39
C LEU A 628 38.74 -18.16 13.48
N ASP A 629 38.62 -18.73 12.28
CA ASP A 629 39.70 -18.73 11.28
C ASP A 629 39.93 -17.32 10.72
N ARG A 630 38.91 -16.46 10.80
CA ARG A 630 38.94 -15.07 10.32
C ARG A 630 39.06 -14.02 11.43
N LEU A 631 38.39 -14.23 12.57
CA LEU A 631 38.39 -13.33 13.72
C LEU A 631 38.55 -14.13 15.01
N ASN A 632 39.80 -14.45 15.36
CA ASN A 632 40.08 -15.25 16.55
C ASN A 632 39.97 -14.41 17.85
N TYR A 633 39.76 -15.07 18.98
CA TYR A 633 39.61 -14.42 20.31
C TYR A 633 40.72 -13.44 20.71
N ALA A 634 41.94 -13.54 20.17
CA ALA A 634 43.01 -12.59 20.49
C ALA A 634 42.88 -11.26 19.73
N GLN A 635 42.08 -11.23 18.65
CA GLN A 635 41.77 -10.05 17.85
C GLN A 635 40.48 -9.35 18.32
N ILE A 636 39.62 -10.03 19.08
CA ILE A 636 38.38 -9.47 19.63
C ILE A 636 38.69 -8.56 20.84
N ALA A 637 38.08 -7.37 20.88
CA ALA A 637 38.13 -6.44 22.00
C ALA A 637 36.89 -6.55 22.90
N SER A 638 35.70 -6.69 22.30
CA SER A 638 34.45 -6.92 23.02
C SER A 638 33.43 -7.74 22.24
N ILE A 639 32.56 -8.44 22.95
CA ILE A 639 31.30 -8.99 22.42
C ILE A 639 30.16 -8.42 23.25
N ASN A 640 29.15 -7.87 22.61
CA ASN A 640 27.90 -7.42 23.21
C ASN A 640 26.74 -8.20 22.60
N VAL A 641 25.81 -8.67 23.44
CA VAL A 641 24.55 -9.27 23.02
C VAL A 641 23.43 -8.47 23.68
N ALA A 642 22.51 -7.92 22.89
CA ALA A 642 21.42 -7.08 23.35
C ALA A 642 20.06 -7.67 22.93
N LEU A 643 19.16 -7.84 23.89
CA LEU A 643 17.74 -8.12 23.67
C LEU A 643 17.00 -6.80 23.41
N ARG A 644 16.14 -6.79 22.40
CA ARG A 644 15.34 -5.62 21.99
C ARG A 644 13.85 -5.94 21.85
N ASP A 645 13.01 -4.92 22.08
CA ASP A 645 11.58 -4.98 21.77
C ASP A 645 11.31 -4.85 20.26
N ASP A 646 10.04 -4.74 19.85
CA ASP A 646 9.65 -4.55 18.44
C ASP A 646 9.81 -3.11 17.94
N GLN A 647 10.20 -2.18 18.81
CA GLN A 647 10.54 -0.78 18.51
C GLN A 647 12.06 -0.56 18.48
N GLY A 648 12.85 -1.63 18.64
CA GLY A 648 14.31 -1.59 18.67
C GLY A 648 14.93 -1.01 19.94
N GLN A 649 14.14 -0.77 21.01
CA GLN A 649 14.67 -0.35 22.31
C GLN A 649 15.40 -1.52 22.99
N GLU A 650 16.50 -1.23 23.66
CA GLU A 650 17.25 -2.24 24.42
C GLU A 650 16.55 -2.57 25.74
N LEU A 651 16.15 -3.84 25.89
CA LEU A 651 15.50 -4.37 27.09
C LEU A 651 16.53 -4.91 28.09
N ALA A 652 17.58 -5.56 27.58
CA ALA A 652 18.78 -5.87 28.34
C ALA A 652 19.96 -6.15 27.41
N SER A 653 21.18 -5.97 27.91
CA SER A 653 22.38 -6.46 27.23
C SER A 653 23.34 -7.18 28.16
N ARG A 654 24.18 -8.02 27.56
CA ARG A 654 25.32 -8.73 28.16
C ARG A 654 26.58 -8.37 27.38
N THR A 655 27.64 -7.95 28.06
CA THR A 655 28.93 -7.61 27.43
C THR A 655 30.08 -8.43 28.02
N ALA A 656 31.01 -8.85 27.16
CA ALA A 656 32.24 -9.54 27.51
C ALA A 656 33.46 -8.82 26.91
N THR A 657 34.48 -8.59 27.74
CA THR A 657 35.72 -7.87 27.45
C THR A 657 36.90 -8.51 28.18
N GLY A 658 38.12 -8.33 27.68
CA GLY A 658 39.35 -8.70 28.41
C GLY A 658 39.36 -10.12 28.96
N ALA A 659 39.39 -10.28 30.29
CA ALA A 659 39.40 -11.58 30.95
C ALA A 659 38.14 -12.44 30.66
N GLN A 660 37.01 -11.81 30.34
CA GLN A 660 35.75 -12.49 30.01
C GLN A 660 35.84 -13.16 28.64
N LEU A 661 36.59 -12.58 27.68
CA LEU A 661 36.87 -13.18 26.38
C LEU A 661 37.82 -14.39 26.49
N LEU A 662 38.70 -14.41 27.49
CA LEU A 662 39.54 -15.58 27.79
C LEU A 662 38.71 -16.73 28.38
N GLN A 663 37.68 -16.44 29.17
CA GLN A 663 36.73 -17.45 29.66
C GLN A 663 35.85 -17.97 28.50
N LEU A 664 35.30 -17.09 27.66
CA LEU A 664 34.58 -17.47 26.43
C LEU A 664 35.37 -18.46 25.56
N LYS A 665 36.66 -18.19 25.36
CA LYS A 665 37.56 -19.08 24.63
C LYS A 665 37.73 -20.44 25.31
N ALA A 666 37.78 -20.48 26.65
CA ALA A 666 37.88 -21.72 27.40
C ALA A 666 36.58 -22.53 27.33
N ASP A 667 35.43 -21.87 27.43
CA ASP A 667 34.11 -22.48 27.34
C ASP A 667 33.86 -23.02 25.91
N ASP A 668 34.19 -22.26 24.87
CA ASP A 668 34.19 -22.74 23.47
C ASP A 668 35.17 -23.90 23.25
N GLN A 669 36.34 -23.89 23.89
CA GLN A 669 37.27 -25.03 23.84
C GLN A 669 36.73 -26.28 24.56
N GLU A 670 35.95 -26.13 25.63
CA GLU A 670 35.40 -27.24 26.43
C GLU A 670 34.10 -27.80 25.83
N TYR A 671 33.24 -26.96 25.26
CA TYR A 671 31.88 -27.31 24.83
C TYR A 671 31.63 -27.23 23.31
N GLY A 672 32.28 -26.29 22.58
CA GLY A 672 32.14 -26.13 21.11
C GLY A 672 33.22 -26.86 20.30
N GLY A 673 34.43 -26.96 20.86
CA GLY A 673 35.59 -27.57 20.21
C GLY A 673 36.51 -26.59 19.47
N LEU A 674 36.52 -25.30 19.87
CA LEU A 674 37.19 -24.18 19.18
C LEU A 674 36.60 -23.87 17.79
N ASP A 675 35.28 -23.93 17.67
CA ASP A 675 34.54 -23.60 16.44
C ASP A 675 33.72 -22.31 16.54
N GLY A 676 33.84 -21.61 17.68
CA GLY A 676 33.24 -20.30 17.91
C GLY A 676 31.76 -20.34 18.25
N GLN A 677 31.18 -21.51 18.54
CA GLN A 677 29.79 -21.61 19.00
C GLN A 677 29.64 -21.08 20.43
N LEU A 678 28.92 -19.97 20.57
CA LEU A 678 28.73 -19.23 21.81
C LEU A 678 27.24 -19.02 22.12
N SER A 679 26.93 -18.78 23.39
CA SER A 679 25.56 -18.45 23.80
C SER A 679 25.51 -17.44 24.96
N ALA A 680 24.46 -16.63 24.96
CA ALA A 680 24.18 -15.66 26.00
C ALA A 680 22.74 -15.84 26.52
N ALA A 681 22.63 -16.38 27.74
CA ALA A 681 21.37 -16.59 28.43
C ALA A 681 21.01 -15.41 29.35
N PHE A 682 19.76 -14.94 29.27
CA PHE A 682 19.20 -13.86 30.08
C PHE A 682 18.16 -14.46 31.04
N VAL A 683 18.41 -14.35 32.35
CA VAL A 683 17.66 -15.03 33.44
C VAL A 683 17.08 -14.03 34.44
N GLU A 684 16.00 -14.42 35.13
CA GLU A 684 15.21 -13.52 36.00
C GLU A 684 15.93 -13.00 37.25
N ARG A 685 16.82 -13.80 37.85
CA ARG A 685 17.63 -13.42 39.02
C ARG A 685 18.80 -14.36 39.23
N ALA A 686 19.78 -13.89 39.99
CA ALA A 686 21.05 -14.56 40.25
C ALA A 686 20.90 -15.98 40.84
N GLU A 687 21.00 -17.00 39.97
CA GLU A 687 21.44 -18.33 40.36
C GLU A 687 22.96 -18.40 40.22
N ALA A 688 23.64 -18.71 41.32
CA ALA A 688 25.09 -18.85 41.38
C ALA A 688 25.54 -20.05 40.52
N GLY A 689 26.07 -19.76 39.33
CA GLY A 689 26.63 -20.77 38.43
C GLY A 689 26.28 -20.66 36.95
N SER A 690 25.32 -19.82 36.53
CA SER A 690 25.02 -19.61 35.10
C SER A 690 25.64 -18.32 34.54
N ASN A 691 26.81 -18.46 33.90
CA ASN A 691 27.48 -17.44 33.10
C ASN A 691 27.63 -16.07 33.81
N GLU A 692 28.03 -16.10 35.10
CA GLU A 692 28.23 -14.91 35.96
C GLU A 692 29.37 -13.97 35.49
N TRP A 693 30.09 -14.34 34.44
CA TRP A 693 31.23 -13.58 33.92
C TRP A 693 30.87 -12.58 32.81
N TRP A 694 29.64 -12.50 32.31
CA TRP A 694 29.20 -11.36 31.48
C TRP A 694 28.78 -10.18 32.37
N THR A 695 29.07 -8.93 31.96
CA THR A 695 28.40 -7.77 32.59
C THR A 695 27.01 -7.60 31.99
N SER A 696 25.97 -7.59 32.83
CA SER A 696 24.57 -7.46 32.39
C SER A 696 23.88 -6.21 32.92
N THR A 697 22.94 -5.66 32.15
CA THR A 697 21.99 -4.65 32.65
C THR A 697 20.90 -5.30 33.51
N ALA A 698 20.12 -4.50 34.24
CA ALA A 698 18.89 -4.98 34.88
C ALA A 698 17.85 -5.33 33.81
N TYR A 699 17.11 -6.42 33.98
CA TYR A 699 16.15 -6.93 33.00
C TYR A 699 14.72 -6.91 33.56
N ASP A 700 13.78 -6.43 32.75
CA ASP A 700 12.33 -6.43 33.00
C ASP A 700 11.65 -7.34 31.97
N PHE A 701 10.57 -8.02 32.35
CA PHE A 701 10.02 -9.19 31.66
C PHE A 701 9.16 -8.89 30.42
N ALA A 702 9.51 -7.84 29.68
CA ALA A 702 9.02 -7.65 28.32
C ALA A 702 9.59 -8.75 27.41
N ALA A 703 8.73 -9.49 26.70
CA ALA A 703 9.18 -10.52 25.77
C ALA A 703 9.92 -9.88 24.58
N PRO A 704 11.25 -10.06 24.45
CA PRO A 704 12.01 -9.44 23.38
C PRO A 704 11.54 -9.96 22.02
N SER A 705 11.54 -9.09 21.02
CA SER A 705 11.25 -9.45 19.63
C SER A 705 12.52 -9.75 18.86
N GLN A 706 13.68 -9.28 19.32
CA GLN A 706 14.94 -9.36 18.59
C GLN A 706 16.11 -9.55 19.55
N ALA A 707 17.15 -10.24 19.09
CA ALA A 707 18.48 -10.23 19.68
C ALA A 707 19.48 -9.62 18.68
N VAL A 708 20.40 -8.79 19.16
CA VAL A 708 21.46 -8.15 18.37
C VAL A 708 22.80 -8.54 18.98
N ILE A 709 23.70 -9.10 18.17
CA ILE A 709 25.06 -9.45 18.55
C ILE A 709 25.99 -8.44 17.88
N THR A 710 26.83 -7.75 18.66
CA THR A 710 27.85 -6.83 18.17
C THR A 710 29.21 -7.26 18.68
N ILE A 711 30.12 -7.59 17.78
CA ILE A 711 31.52 -7.87 18.08
C ILE A 711 32.36 -6.67 17.68
N THR A 712 33.28 -6.24 18.55
CA THR A 712 34.26 -5.20 18.24
C THR A 712 35.64 -5.83 18.26
N ASP A 713 36.42 -5.67 17.20
CA ASP A 713 37.83 -6.06 17.19
C ASP A 713 38.74 -5.00 17.84
N LYS A 714 40.01 -5.35 18.08
CA LYS A 714 41.01 -4.45 18.69
C LYS A 714 41.40 -3.25 17.82
N HIS A 715 40.98 -3.21 16.56
CA HIS A 715 41.10 -2.04 15.69
C HIS A 715 39.83 -1.17 15.74
N ASN A 716 38.95 -1.42 16.71
CA ASN A 716 37.68 -0.73 16.95
C ASN A 716 36.67 -0.86 15.80
N LYS A 717 36.83 -1.86 14.94
CA LYS A 717 35.84 -2.17 13.89
C LYS A 717 34.76 -3.10 14.46
N THR A 718 33.50 -2.76 14.19
CA THR A 718 32.32 -3.48 14.67
C THR A 718 31.72 -4.40 13.61
N TYR A 719 31.18 -5.52 14.08
CA TYR A 719 30.48 -6.53 13.30
C TYR A 719 29.16 -6.81 14.01
N THR A 720 28.05 -6.36 13.43
CA THR A 720 26.71 -6.47 14.05
C THR A 720 25.83 -7.39 13.21
N VAL A 721 25.22 -8.37 13.86
CA VAL A 721 24.19 -9.25 13.29
C VAL A 721 22.98 -9.32 14.23
N SER A 722 21.81 -9.70 13.72
CA SER A 722 20.61 -9.79 14.55
C SER A 722 19.76 -11.01 14.23
N LYS A 723 18.96 -11.44 15.20
CA LYS A 723 18.01 -12.55 15.08
C LYS A 723 16.65 -12.10 15.58
N SER A 724 15.63 -12.29 14.75
CA SER A 724 14.26 -11.87 15.00
C SER A 724 13.40 -13.04 15.46
N THR A 725 12.43 -12.80 16.35
CA THR A 725 11.36 -13.75 16.66
C THR A 725 10.48 -13.89 15.43
N ALA A 726 10.55 -15.05 14.78
CA ALA A 726 9.69 -15.37 13.64
C ALA A 726 8.24 -15.57 14.09
N ALA A 727 7.29 -15.09 13.27
CA ALA A 727 5.91 -15.51 13.38
C ALA A 727 5.77 -17.01 13.04
N SER A 728 4.81 -17.68 13.66
CA SER A 728 4.40 -19.05 13.35
C SER A 728 2.91 -19.16 13.00
N GLY A 729 2.12 -18.11 13.23
CA GLY A 729 0.70 -18.06 12.91
C GLY A 729 0.15 -16.65 12.82
N ILE A 730 -0.96 -16.50 12.09
CA ILE A 730 -1.88 -15.35 12.18
C ILE A 730 -3.26 -15.91 12.54
N THR A 731 -4.02 -15.19 13.37
CA THR A 731 -5.45 -15.41 13.57
C THR A 731 -6.23 -14.15 13.22
N LEU A 732 -7.48 -14.30 12.78
CA LEU A 732 -8.44 -13.19 12.67
C LEU A 732 -9.45 -13.30 13.82
N ASP A 733 -9.95 -12.15 14.26
CA ASP A 733 -11.03 -12.04 15.24
C ASP A 733 -12.36 -12.67 14.75
N GLN A 734 -12.60 -12.65 13.44
CA GLN A 734 -13.82 -13.16 12.81
C GLN A 734 -13.50 -14.04 11.59
N SER A 735 -14.06 -15.26 11.55
CA SER A 735 -13.91 -16.21 10.42
C SER A 735 -14.95 -16.01 9.30
N ALA A 736 -16.01 -15.25 9.57
CA ALA A 736 -16.98 -14.78 8.59
C ALA A 736 -17.54 -13.42 8.99
N MET A 737 -18.02 -12.66 8.00
CA MET A 737 -18.58 -11.31 8.18
C MET A 737 -19.72 -11.10 7.18
N GLU A 738 -20.81 -10.48 7.60
CA GLU A 738 -21.94 -10.10 6.73
C GLU A 738 -22.01 -8.58 6.60
N LEU A 739 -22.11 -8.09 5.37
CA LEU A 739 -22.19 -6.67 5.02
C LEU A 739 -23.31 -6.43 4.00
N THR A 740 -23.63 -5.18 3.69
CA THR A 740 -24.56 -4.79 2.61
C THR A 740 -23.85 -3.86 1.64
N ALA A 741 -24.07 -4.05 0.33
CA ALA A 741 -23.47 -3.22 -0.71
C ALA A 741 -23.85 -1.73 -0.53
N GLY A 742 -22.86 -0.84 -0.54
CA GLY A 742 -23.05 0.58 -0.24
C GLY A 742 -23.32 0.91 1.24
N GLY A 743 -23.27 -0.08 2.13
CA GLY A 743 -23.38 0.08 3.58
C GLY A 743 -22.05 0.44 4.26
N ALA A 744 -22.04 0.40 5.59
CA ALA A 744 -20.83 0.62 6.37
C ALA A 744 -19.78 -0.47 6.14
N ALA A 745 -18.50 -0.10 6.19
CA ALA A 745 -17.38 -1.03 6.17
C ALA A 745 -17.31 -1.84 7.49
N GLY A 746 -16.84 -3.08 7.38
CA GLY A 746 -16.45 -3.90 8.53
C GLY A 746 -14.95 -3.82 8.80
N THR A 747 -14.50 -4.34 9.94
CA THR A 747 -13.07 -4.41 10.28
C THR A 747 -12.71 -5.82 10.74
N LEU A 748 -11.62 -6.36 10.21
CA LEU A 748 -10.97 -7.59 10.64
C LEU A 748 -9.66 -7.24 11.36
N THR A 749 -9.49 -7.78 12.56
CA THR A 749 -8.27 -7.60 13.37
C THR A 749 -7.42 -8.86 13.30
N ALA A 750 -6.21 -8.74 12.76
CA ALA A 750 -5.25 -9.83 12.67
C ALA A 750 -4.28 -9.83 13.86
N THR A 751 -4.05 -10.99 14.47
CA THR A 751 -3.12 -11.18 15.59
C THR A 751 -2.04 -12.19 15.22
N PHE A 752 -0.78 -11.86 15.49
CA PHE A 752 0.36 -12.77 15.26
C PHE A 752 0.59 -13.71 16.47
N ALA A 753 1.00 -14.94 16.16
CA ALA A 753 1.55 -15.88 17.12
C ALA A 753 3.04 -16.13 16.81
N PRO A 754 3.96 -16.02 17.79
CA PRO A 754 3.76 -15.38 19.09
C PRO A 754 3.57 -13.86 18.93
N ALA A 755 2.95 -13.20 19.92
CA ALA A 755 2.56 -11.78 19.82
C ALA A 755 3.75 -10.79 19.76
N ASN A 756 4.95 -11.24 20.13
CA ASN A 756 6.22 -10.52 20.05
C ASN A 756 7.02 -10.83 18.76
N ALA A 757 6.41 -11.43 17.73
CA ALA A 757 7.07 -11.57 16.43
C ALA A 757 7.52 -10.20 15.88
N THR A 758 8.75 -10.10 15.35
CA THR A 758 9.36 -8.80 14.97
C THR A 758 8.68 -8.17 13.76
N ASN A 759 8.35 -8.97 12.74
CA ASN A 759 7.65 -8.50 11.56
C ASN A 759 6.15 -8.80 11.69
N LYS A 760 5.38 -7.74 11.96
CA LYS A 760 3.91 -7.77 12.09
C LYS A 760 3.20 -7.16 10.87
N THR A 761 3.91 -6.97 9.76
CA THR A 761 3.33 -6.41 8.53
C THR A 761 2.43 -7.45 7.87
N ILE A 762 1.20 -7.06 7.57
CA ILE A 762 0.17 -7.93 6.98
C ILE A 762 -0.14 -7.46 5.56
N LEU A 763 -0.04 -8.38 4.62
CA LEU A 763 -0.56 -8.21 3.26
C LEU A 763 -2.01 -8.67 3.24
N TRP A 764 -2.92 -7.73 3.02
CA TRP A 764 -4.35 -7.97 2.89
C TRP A 764 -4.73 -8.19 1.43
N ASN A 765 -5.52 -9.22 1.15
CA ASN A 765 -6.02 -9.50 -0.19
C ASN A 765 -7.50 -9.92 -0.15
N SER A 766 -8.29 -9.43 -1.10
CA SER A 766 -9.63 -9.95 -1.38
C SER A 766 -9.59 -10.91 -2.56
N SER A 767 -10.22 -12.08 -2.42
CA SER A 767 -10.41 -13.00 -3.56
C SER A 767 -11.39 -12.47 -4.60
N ASN A 768 -12.21 -11.47 -4.26
CA ASN A 768 -13.12 -10.80 -5.19
C ASN A 768 -13.31 -9.31 -4.82
N PRO A 769 -12.39 -8.42 -5.26
CA PRO A 769 -12.46 -6.98 -4.98
C PRO A 769 -13.73 -6.29 -5.48
N ALA A 770 -14.42 -6.85 -6.48
CA ALA A 770 -15.69 -6.31 -6.98
C ALA A 770 -16.87 -6.56 -6.01
N VAL A 771 -16.75 -7.52 -5.08
CA VAL A 771 -17.72 -7.77 -4.00
C VAL A 771 -17.31 -7.03 -2.74
N ALA A 772 -16.06 -7.18 -2.31
CA ALA A 772 -15.53 -6.46 -1.16
C ALA A 772 -14.03 -6.19 -1.33
N THR A 773 -13.60 -4.96 -1.12
CA THR A 773 -12.17 -4.59 -1.02
C THR A 773 -11.70 -4.70 0.41
N VAL A 774 -10.38 -4.80 0.61
CA VAL A 774 -9.75 -4.76 1.93
C VAL A 774 -8.50 -3.90 1.90
N GLU A 775 -8.33 -3.04 2.90
CA GLU A 775 -7.13 -2.25 3.12
C GLU A 775 -6.88 -2.14 4.62
N ASN A 776 -5.68 -2.54 5.09
CA ASN A 776 -5.29 -2.52 6.51
C ASN A 776 -6.32 -3.18 7.48
N GLY A 777 -7.02 -4.21 7.01
CA GLY A 777 -8.05 -4.94 7.75
C GLY A 777 -9.45 -4.32 7.68
N VAL A 778 -9.60 -3.11 7.14
CA VAL A 778 -10.92 -2.52 6.85
C VAL A 778 -11.47 -3.14 5.57
N VAL A 779 -12.67 -3.73 5.67
CA VAL A 779 -13.37 -4.42 4.58
C VAL A 779 -14.54 -3.57 4.09
N THR A 780 -14.44 -3.05 2.86
CA THR A 780 -15.47 -2.18 2.27
C THR A 780 -16.38 -3.00 1.34
N PRO A 781 -17.71 -3.03 1.56
CA PRO A 781 -18.64 -3.75 0.70
C PRO A 781 -18.93 -2.95 -0.58
N VAL A 782 -18.63 -3.56 -1.73
CA VAL A 782 -18.74 -2.94 -3.05
C VAL A 782 -20.04 -3.38 -3.75
N ALA A 783 -20.24 -4.69 -3.92
CA ALA A 783 -21.41 -5.26 -4.57
C ALA A 783 -21.82 -6.58 -3.90
N GLY A 784 -23.05 -7.03 -4.14
CA GLY A 784 -23.54 -8.29 -3.59
C GLY A 784 -22.75 -9.50 -4.08
N GLY A 785 -22.51 -10.48 -3.20
CA GLY A 785 -21.78 -11.72 -3.50
C GLY A 785 -20.99 -12.23 -2.30
N THR A 786 -19.98 -13.07 -2.56
CA THR A 786 -19.05 -13.56 -1.53
C THR A 786 -17.59 -13.32 -1.92
N ALA A 787 -16.77 -12.88 -0.97
CA ALA A 787 -15.33 -12.71 -1.10
C ALA A 787 -14.62 -13.32 0.12
N VAL A 788 -13.53 -14.05 -0.10
CA VAL A 788 -12.62 -14.47 0.98
C VAL A 788 -11.55 -13.39 1.14
N ILE A 789 -11.51 -12.78 2.32
CA ILE A 789 -10.45 -11.86 2.73
C ILE A 789 -9.33 -12.67 3.37
N THR A 790 -8.09 -12.45 2.93
CA THR A 790 -6.90 -13.14 3.42
C THR A 790 -5.92 -12.13 4.03
N ALA A 791 -5.54 -12.37 5.28
CA ALA A 791 -4.41 -11.72 5.93
C ALA A 791 -3.19 -12.64 5.82
N THR A 792 -2.11 -12.16 5.21
CA THR A 792 -0.87 -12.93 4.99
C THR A 792 0.31 -12.21 5.65
N SER A 793 1.22 -12.94 6.31
CA SER A 793 2.46 -12.34 6.83
C SER A 793 3.33 -11.86 5.68
N ALA A 794 3.82 -10.62 5.74
CA ALA A 794 4.77 -10.10 4.76
C ALA A 794 6.14 -10.80 4.83
N ALA A 795 6.48 -11.40 5.99
CA ALA A 795 7.73 -12.15 6.18
C ALA A 795 7.65 -13.61 5.68
N ASP A 796 6.46 -14.21 5.65
CA ASP A 796 6.27 -15.60 5.21
C ASP A 796 4.85 -15.82 4.66
N ALA A 797 4.75 -16.00 3.34
CA ALA A 797 3.48 -16.20 2.64
C ALA A 797 2.77 -17.54 2.97
N SER A 798 3.42 -18.46 3.69
CA SER A 798 2.79 -19.67 4.22
C SER A 798 1.89 -19.35 5.43
N ILE A 799 2.22 -18.30 6.19
CA ILE A 799 1.50 -17.86 7.39
C ILE A 799 0.36 -16.92 6.99
N LYS A 800 -0.88 -17.41 7.14
CA LYS A 800 -2.08 -16.68 6.74
C LYS A 800 -3.32 -17.08 7.52
N ALA A 801 -4.29 -16.18 7.56
CA ALA A 801 -5.64 -16.41 8.05
C ALA A 801 -6.67 -15.86 7.06
N THR A 802 -7.87 -16.43 7.06
CA THR A 802 -8.93 -16.10 6.09
C THR A 802 -10.26 -15.85 6.79
N SER A 803 -11.02 -14.85 6.31
CA SER A 803 -12.41 -14.60 6.70
C SER A 803 -13.32 -14.61 5.48
N THR A 804 -14.50 -15.22 5.58
CA THR A 804 -15.48 -15.25 4.50
C THR A 804 -16.45 -14.08 4.63
N VAL A 805 -16.35 -13.12 3.71
CA VAL A 805 -17.21 -11.93 3.68
C VAL A 805 -18.35 -12.17 2.70
N THR A 806 -19.58 -12.14 3.20
CA THR A 806 -20.80 -12.18 2.39
C THR A 806 -21.40 -10.78 2.35
N VAL A 807 -21.57 -10.24 1.15
CA VAL A 807 -22.20 -8.93 0.93
C VAL A 807 -23.59 -9.16 0.36
N ALA A 808 -24.62 -8.67 1.05
CA ALA A 808 -25.97 -8.62 0.51
C ALA A 808 -26.05 -7.55 -0.59
N ALA A 809 -26.67 -7.88 -1.73
CA ALA A 809 -26.96 -6.88 -2.75
C ALA A 809 -27.97 -5.86 -2.20
N SER A 810 -27.83 -4.58 -2.57
CA SER A 810 -28.84 -3.56 -2.30
C SER A 810 -29.51 -3.19 -3.62
N VAL A 811 -30.85 -3.19 -3.68
CA VAL A 811 -31.61 -2.92 -4.90
C VAL A 811 -32.70 -1.88 -4.67
N THR A 812 -32.84 -0.99 -5.66
CA THR A 812 -33.78 0.14 -5.69
C THR A 812 -34.65 0.16 -6.95
N THR A 813 -34.30 -0.64 -7.97
CA THR A 813 -35.03 -0.73 -9.25
C THR A 813 -35.40 -2.17 -9.64
N PRO A 814 -36.45 -2.38 -10.45
CA PRO A 814 -36.78 -3.68 -11.03
C PRO A 814 -35.63 -4.36 -11.79
N GLN A 815 -34.80 -3.56 -12.47
CA GLN A 815 -33.66 -4.01 -13.25
C GLN A 815 -32.57 -4.60 -12.35
N GLU A 816 -32.24 -3.91 -11.25
CA GLU A 816 -31.29 -4.37 -10.23
C GLU A 816 -31.77 -5.66 -9.55
N LEU A 817 -33.05 -5.75 -9.18
CA LEU A 817 -33.63 -6.97 -8.60
C LEU A 817 -33.55 -8.14 -9.61
N THR A 818 -33.86 -7.90 -10.88
CA THR A 818 -33.77 -8.92 -11.94
C THR A 818 -32.34 -9.41 -12.14
N ALA A 819 -31.36 -8.49 -12.16
CA ALA A 819 -29.95 -8.84 -12.26
C ALA A 819 -29.46 -9.62 -11.04
N ALA A 820 -29.83 -9.19 -9.82
CA ALA A 820 -29.43 -9.84 -8.58
C ALA A 820 -29.99 -11.26 -8.43
N LEU A 821 -31.23 -11.49 -8.91
CA LEU A 821 -31.82 -12.84 -8.96
C LEU A 821 -31.12 -13.75 -9.98
N ALA A 822 -30.67 -13.20 -11.10
CA ALA A 822 -29.96 -13.95 -12.14
C ALA A 822 -28.52 -14.34 -11.74
N ASP A 823 -27.86 -13.56 -10.87
CA ASP A 823 -26.50 -13.86 -10.40
C ASP A 823 -26.51 -14.98 -9.33
N PRO A 824 -25.88 -16.15 -9.56
CA PRO A 824 -25.88 -17.26 -8.60
C PRO A 824 -25.01 -17.03 -7.36
N THR A 825 -24.17 -15.98 -7.33
CA THR A 825 -23.28 -15.67 -6.20
C THR A 825 -23.96 -14.86 -5.09
N ILE A 826 -25.10 -14.24 -5.39
CA ILE A 826 -25.80 -13.34 -4.46
C ILE A 826 -26.78 -14.14 -3.59
N ALA A 827 -26.36 -14.48 -2.37
CA ALA A 827 -27.18 -15.25 -1.42
C ALA A 827 -28.30 -14.42 -0.76
N SER A 828 -28.11 -13.10 -0.63
CA SER A 828 -29.04 -12.17 0.03
C SER A 828 -29.23 -10.88 -0.76
N ILE A 829 -30.46 -10.38 -0.83
CA ILE A 829 -30.89 -9.18 -1.54
C ILE A 829 -31.70 -8.31 -0.57
N MET A 830 -31.23 -7.09 -0.33
CA MET A 830 -31.90 -6.05 0.45
C MET A 830 -32.62 -5.10 -0.51
N VAL A 831 -33.94 -4.97 -0.37
CA VAL A 831 -34.79 -4.09 -1.18
C VAL A 831 -35.02 -2.78 -0.44
N SER A 832 -34.96 -1.66 -1.14
CA SER A 832 -35.27 -0.33 -0.61
C SER A 832 -36.09 0.50 -1.59
N GLY A 833 -36.90 1.42 -1.08
CA GLY A 833 -37.75 2.27 -1.91
C GLY A 833 -38.84 1.49 -2.67
N THR A 834 -39.21 1.96 -3.87
CA THR A 834 -40.33 1.40 -4.64
C THR A 834 -39.87 0.74 -5.94
N LEU A 835 -40.03 -0.58 -6.03
CA LEU A 835 -39.76 -1.36 -7.23
C LEU A 835 -41.01 -1.43 -8.13
N GLY A 836 -40.91 -0.90 -9.33
CA GLY A 836 -41.99 -0.92 -10.33
C GLY A 836 -43.06 0.13 -10.06
N GLY A 837 -44.15 0.06 -10.81
CA GLY A 837 -45.32 0.93 -10.62
C GLY A 837 -46.61 0.19 -10.99
N SER A 838 -47.76 0.75 -10.61
CA SER A 838 -49.10 0.15 -10.82
C SER A 838 -49.34 -0.34 -12.25
N ASP A 839 -48.79 0.36 -13.24
CA ASP A 839 -49.01 0.11 -14.65
C ASP A 839 -47.91 -0.78 -15.28
N ALA A 840 -46.75 -0.87 -14.62
CA ALA A 840 -45.53 -1.54 -15.08
C ALA A 840 -45.28 -2.87 -14.33
N TYR A 841 -46.37 -3.61 -14.08
CA TYR A 841 -46.39 -4.84 -13.29
C TYR A 841 -45.49 -5.92 -13.89
N THR A 842 -44.48 -6.35 -13.12
CA THR A 842 -43.42 -7.27 -13.57
C THR A 842 -43.42 -8.55 -12.73
N ALA A 843 -43.18 -9.71 -13.37
CA ALA A 843 -42.95 -10.97 -12.67
C ALA A 843 -41.44 -11.24 -12.56
N TYR A 844 -40.99 -11.59 -11.36
CA TYR A 844 -39.61 -11.92 -11.04
C TYR A 844 -39.51 -13.42 -10.74
N GLU A 845 -38.78 -14.17 -11.55
CA GLU A 845 -38.60 -15.61 -11.33
C GLU A 845 -37.45 -15.90 -10.37
N ILE A 846 -37.69 -16.76 -9.39
CA ILE A 846 -36.69 -17.17 -8.39
C ILE A 846 -36.40 -18.67 -8.57
N ALA A 847 -35.37 -18.96 -9.37
CA ALA A 847 -34.98 -20.32 -9.77
C ALA A 847 -33.83 -20.93 -8.93
N ARG A 848 -33.45 -20.27 -7.82
CA ARG A 848 -32.36 -20.70 -6.92
C ARG A 848 -32.67 -20.30 -5.46
N PRO A 849 -32.02 -20.91 -4.44
CA PRO A 849 -32.09 -20.42 -3.07
C PRO A 849 -31.57 -18.97 -2.99
N VAL A 850 -32.32 -18.10 -2.31
CA VAL A 850 -31.99 -16.69 -2.09
C VAL A 850 -32.83 -16.13 -0.94
N THR A 851 -32.26 -15.19 -0.19
CA THR A 851 -33.00 -14.37 0.78
C THR A 851 -33.31 -13.01 0.17
N ILE A 852 -34.56 -12.57 0.22
CA ILE A 852 -35.00 -11.24 -0.20
C ILE A 852 -35.64 -10.56 1.01
N LYS A 853 -35.12 -9.40 1.41
CA LYS A 853 -35.50 -8.70 2.64
C LYS A 853 -35.70 -7.21 2.42
N GLU A 854 -36.54 -6.59 3.23
CA GLU A 854 -36.51 -5.12 3.38
C GLU A 854 -35.15 -4.67 3.95
N LEU A 855 -34.56 -3.62 3.35
CA LEU A 855 -33.44 -2.91 3.93
C LEU A 855 -33.92 -2.13 5.17
N PRO A 856 -33.30 -2.30 6.36
CA PRO A 856 -33.79 -1.68 7.59
C PRO A 856 -34.01 -0.16 7.48
N ASN A 857 -35.23 0.28 7.82
CA ASN A 857 -35.70 1.68 7.78
C ASN A 857 -35.92 2.26 6.35
N ALA A 858 -36.06 1.44 5.31
CA ALA A 858 -36.12 1.91 3.92
C ALA A 858 -37.51 1.87 3.22
N GLU A 859 -38.56 1.37 3.88
CA GLU A 859 -39.93 1.19 3.35
C GLU A 859 -39.98 0.54 1.95
N ALA A 860 -39.65 -0.75 1.89
CA ALA A 860 -39.58 -1.53 0.65
C ALA A 860 -40.99 -1.83 0.08
N LYS A 861 -41.30 -1.25 -1.09
CA LYS A 861 -42.58 -1.37 -1.81
C LYS A 861 -42.36 -2.04 -3.17
N ILE A 862 -43.13 -3.08 -3.52
CA ILE A 862 -42.94 -3.86 -4.75
C ILE A 862 -44.25 -3.97 -5.53
N TYR A 863 -44.28 -3.42 -6.75
CA TYR A 863 -45.37 -3.58 -7.71
C TYR A 863 -45.03 -4.70 -8.71
N GLY A 864 -45.35 -5.94 -8.35
CA GLY A 864 -45.02 -7.12 -9.16
C GLY A 864 -45.45 -8.46 -8.55
N SER A 865 -45.04 -9.55 -9.20
CA SER A 865 -45.19 -10.94 -8.72
C SER A 865 -43.83 -11.58 -8.50
N PHE A 866 -43.64 -12.36 -7.43
CA PHE A 866 -42.56 -13.35 -7.36
C PHE A 866 -43.06 -14.73 -7.82
N VAL A 867 -42.31 -15.40 -8.69
CA VAL A 867 -42.57 -16.79 -9.10
C VAL A 867 -41.43 -17.67 -8.60
N ILE A 868 -41.63 -18.31 -7.45
CA ILE A 868 -40.61 -19.13 -6.78
C ILE A 868 -40.64 -20.54 -7.36
N LYS A 869 -39.51 -20.98 -7.93
CA LYS A 869 -39.34 -22.30 -8.57
C LYS A 869 -38.22 -23.14 -7.92
N SER A 870 -37.70 -22.69 -6.77
CA SER A 870 -36.62 -23.35 -6.02
C SER A 870 -36.93 -23.45 -4.53
N ASP A 871 -36.43 -24.52 -3.92
CA ASP A 871 -36.35 -24.65 -2.46
C ASP A 871 -35.33 -23.68 -1.86
N GLY A 872 -35.46 -23.38 -0.56
CA GLY A 872 -34.52 -22.55 0.20
C GLY A 872 -34.66 -21.04 -0.03
N VAL A 873 -35.83 -20.59 -0.52
CA VAL A 873 -36.11 -19.17 -0.74
C VAL A 873 -36.77 -18.55 0.49
N THR A 874 -36.30 -17.36 0.88
CA THR A 874 -36.88 -16.55 1.96
C THR A 874 -37.31 -15.18 1.43
N VAL A 875 -38.53 -14.75 1.74
CA VAL A 875 -39.08 -13.41 1.41
C VAL A 875 -39.62 -12.79 2.70
N ASP A 876 -39.00 -11.72 3.18
CA ASP A 876 -39.21 -11.24 4.55
C ASP A 876 -39.29 -9.70 4.68
N GLY A 877 -40.36 -9.20 5.29
CA GLY A 877 -40.55 -7.78 5.62
C GLY A 877 -40.96 -6.83 4.46
N LEU A 878 -41.32 -7.34 3.28
CA LEU A 878 -41.61 -6.51 2.11
C LEU A 878 -43.08 -6.03 2.08
N THR A 879 -43.34 -4.83 1.56
CA THR A 879 -44.68 -4.40 1.16
C THR A 879 -44.90 -4.71 -0.32
N MET A 880 -45.91 -5.51 -0.65
CA MET A 880 -46.15 -6.04 -1.99
C MET A 880 -47.54 -5.67 -2.51
N TYR A 881 -47.57 -5.11 -3.72
CA TYR A 881 -48.77 -4.69 -4.44
C TYR A 881 -49.05 -5.62 -5.61
N THR A 882 -50.20 -6.30 -5.60
CA THR A 882 -50.67 -7.11 -6.74
C THR A 882 -51.59 -6.30 -7.66
N ARG A 883 -51.65 -6.64 -8.95
CA ARG A 883 -52.50 -5.93 -9.93
C ARG A 883 -53.91 -6.51 -10.07
N GLY A 884 -54.05 -7.83 -9.95
CA GLY A 884 -55.28 -8.55 -10.31
C GLY A 884 -55.57 -8.57 -11.82
N GLY A 885 -56.28 -9.61 -12.26
CA GLY A 885 -56.81 -9.71 -13.63
C GLY A 885 -55.81 -10.15 -14.71
N GLY A 886 -56.08 -11.31 -15.34
CA GLY A 886 -55.37 -11.76 -16.53
C GLY A 886 -55.26 -13.29 -16.66
N SER A 887 -54.78 -13.75 -17.82
CA SER A 887 -54.37 -15.14 -18.06
C SER A 887 -52.84 -15.25 -17.98
N GLY A 888 -52.30 -15.88 -16.93
CA GLY A 888 -50.86 -16.08 -16.73
C GLY A 888 -50.46 -16.06 -15.24
N PRO A 889 -49.14 -16.01 -14.93
CA PRO A 889 -48.61 -15.90 -13.56
C PRO A 889 -48.92 -14.59 -12.82
N LEU A 890 -49.48 -13.58 -13.49
CA LEU A 890 -49.73 -12.25 -12.91
C LEU A 890 -50.98 -12.23 -11.99
N LYS A 891 -51.26 -13.34 -11.31
CA LYS A 891 -52.43 -13.51 -10.44
C LYS A 891 -52.10 -13.42 -8.95
N ALA A 892 -50.91 -13.82 -8.52
CA ALA A 892 -50.51 -13.68 -7.11
C ALA A 892 -49.43 -12.60 -6.95
N ALA A 893 -49.31 -12.03 -5.74
CA ALA A 893 -48.09 -11.31 -5.38
C ALA A 893 -46.91 -12.29 -5.23
N ILE A 894 -47.16 -13.52 -4.76
CA ILE A 894 -46.18 -14.63 -4.78
C ILE A 894 -46.83 -15.94 -5.24
N ASP A 895 -46.31 -16.55 -6.29
CA ASP A 895 -46.61 -17.92 -6.72
C ASP A 895 -45.46 -18.86 -6.29
N VAL A 896 -45.76 -19.90 -5.52
CA VAL A 896 -44.80 -20.87 -4.97
C VAL A 896 -44.92 -22.21 -5.69
N ILE A 897 -43.89 -22.58 -6.44
CA ILE A 897 -43.75 -23.84 -7.20
C ILE A 897 -42.52 -24.60 -6.66
N ALA A 898 -42.44 -24.71 -5.35
CA ALA A 898 -41.33 -25.27 -4.57
C ALA A 898 -41.87 -26.01 -3.33
N LYS A 899 -41.02 -26.80 -2.66
CA LYS A 899 -41.36 -27.57 -1.46
C LYS A 899 -40.95 -26.88 -0.16
N GLN A 900 -39.93 -26.03 -0.18
CA GLN A 900 -39.40 -25.36 1.01
C GLN A 900 -39.22 -23.85 0.77
N VAL A 901 -40.12 -23.05 1.34
CA VAL A 901 -40.03 -21.58 1.31
C VAL A 901 -40.42 -20.96 2.65
N THR A 902 -39.83 -19.81 2.93
CA THR A 902 -40.15 -18.95 4.08
C THR A 902 -40.70 -17.63 3.56
N ILE A 903 -41.90 -17.23 4.00
CA ILE A 903 -42.54 -15.96 3.63
C ILE A 903 -43.07 -15.33 4.91
N THR A 904 -42.37 -14.33 5.45
CA THR A 904 -42.63 -13.81 6.81
C THR A 904 -42.69 -12.28 6.89
N HIS A 905 -43.50 -11.76 7.81
CA HIS A 905 -43.58 -10.31 8.11
C HIS A 905 -43.96 -9.38 6.93
N ASN A 906 -44.36 -9.91 5.78
CA ASN A 906 -44.69 -9.10 4.59
C ASN A 906 -46.07 -8.44 4.72
N GLN A 907 -46.24 -7.27 4.10
CA GLN A 907 -47.52 -6.59 3.93
C GLN A 907 -48.00 -6.80 2.48
N PHE A 908 -49.18 -7.37 2.28
CA PHE A 908 -49.77 -7.58 0.96
C PHE A 908 -50.96 -6.64 0.79
N GLU A 909 -50.87 -5.71 -0.15
CA GLU A 909 -51.87 -4.66 -0.37
C GLU A 909 -52.38 -4.67 -1.82
N LEU A 910 -53.62 -4.22 -2.02
CA LEU A 910 -54.16 -3.92 -3.35
C LEU A 910 -54.09 -2.40 -3.59
N PRO A 911 -53.32 -1.93 -4.59
CA PRO A 911 -52.94 -0.51 -4.68
C PRO A 911 -54.10 0.43 -5.06
N ASN A 912 -55.20 -0.09 -5.63
CA ASN A 912 -56.43 0.67 -5.85
C ASN A 912 -57.65 -0.26 -6.10
N PRO A 913 -58.66 -0.29 -5.22
CA PRO A 913 -59.91 -1.02 -5.46
C PRO A 913 -60.69 -0.54 -6.70
N ASP A 914 -60.62 0.75 -7.03
CA ASP A 914 -61.34 1.34 -8.17
C ASP A 914 -60.67 1.05 -9.52
N ALA A 915 -59.38 0.66 -9.53
CA ALA A 915 -58.67 0.27 -10.74
C ALA A 915 -59.12 -1.10 -11.30
N LEU A 916 -59.87 -1.89 -10.52
CA LEU A 916 -60.41 -3.20 -10.90
C LEU A 916 -61.52 -3.11 -11.97
N ALA A 917 -62.01 -1.91 -12.28
CA ALA A 917 -63.29 -1.68 -12.97
C ALA A 917 -63.36 -2.03 -14.48
N VAL A 918 -62.30 -2.56 -15.11
CA VAL A 918 -62.17 -2.65 -16.59
C VAL A 918 -61.94 -4.08 -17.14
N ASN A 919 -62.53 -5.10 -16.50
CA ASN A 919 -62.55 -6.54 -16.87
C ASN A 919 -61.37 -7.42 -16.37
N GLY A 920 -61.07 -7.39 -15.07
CA GLY A 920 -60.15 -8.36 -14.46
C GLY A 920 -60.50 -8.67 -13.02
N GLY A 921 -60.76 -9.95 -12.69
CA GLY A 921 -61.02 -10.38 -11.30
C GLY A 921 -59.80 -10.22 -10.39
N VAL A 922 -60.05 -10.11 -9.09
CA VAL A 922 -59.01 -9.87 -8.06
C VAL A 922 -57.97 -11.00 -8.06
N GLY A 923 -56.70 -10.64 -7.82
CA GLY A 923 -55.60 -11.59 -7.67
C GLY A 923 -55.49 -12.13 -6.24
N ASN A 924 -54.64 -13.13 -6.03
CA ASN A 924 -54.31 -13.64 -4.70
C ASN A 924 -53.13 -12.87 -4.08
N GLY A 925 -52.96 -12.99 -2.76
CA GLY A 925 -51.73 -12.58 -2.09
C GLY A 925 -50.61 -13.60 -2.37
N VAL A 926 -50.71 -14.78 -1.78
CA VAL A 926 -49.78 -15.91 -2.00
C VAL A 926 -50.54 -17.13 -2.53
N THR A 927 -49.99 -17.81 -3.54
CA THR A 927 -50.54 -19.07 -4.06
C THR A 927 -49.48 -20.17 -4.07
N ILE A 928 -49.80 -21.32 -3.51
CA ILE A 928 -48.95 -22.51 -3.46
C ILE A 928 -49.42 -23.51 -4.52
N TRP A 929 -48.46 -23.95 -5.35
CA TRP A 929 -48.58 -24.98 -6.39
C TRP A 929 -47.71 -26.18 -5.98
N PRO A 930 -48.28 -27.18 -5.29
CA PRO A 930 -47.50 -28.30 -4.76
C PRO A 930 -46.81 -29.12 -5.86
N VAL A 931 -45.55 -29.54 -5.63
CA VAL A 931 -44.76 -30.31 -6.63
C VAL A 931 -44.10 -31.57 -6.04
N GLY A 932 -44.44 -32.73 -6.61
CA GLY A 932 -43.87 -34.04 -6.27
C GLY A 932 -44.44 -34.71 -5.01
N ASP A 933 -43.97 -35.94 -4.72
CA ASP A 933 -44.55 -36.84 -3.71
C ASP A 933 -43.97 -36.67 -2.28
N ALA A 934 -43.08 -35.71 -2.05
CA ALA A 934 -42.36 -35.53 -0.78
C ALA A 934 -43.08 -34.51 0.13
N PRO A 935 -42.97 -34.62 1.47
CA PRO A 935 -43.59 -33.65 2.39
C PRO A 935 -42.99 -32.26 2.18
N ALA A 936 -43.85 -31.28 1.92
CA ALA A 936 -43.48 -29.88 1.79
C ALA A 936 -43.41 -29.20 3.17
N ASN A 937 -42.54 -28.20 3.30
CA ASN A 937 -42.30 -27.43 4.51
C ASN A 937 -42.44 -25.93 4.19
N TYR A 938 -43.64 -25.38 4.42
CA TYR A 938 -43.97 -23.98 4.16
C TYR A 938 -43.98 -23.20 5.47
N ALA A 939 -43.07 -22.23 5.62
CA ALA A 939 -43.03 -21.31 6.75
C ALA A 939 -43.65 -19.96 6.34
N ILE A 940 -44.98 -19.87 6.31
CA ILE A 940 -45.71 -18.67 5.89
C ILE A 940 -46.52 -18.12 7.08
N SER A 941 -45.95 -17.16 7.80
CA SER A 941 -46.54 -16.60 9.03
C SER A 941 -46.10 -15.17 9.29
N GLY A 942 -46.84 -14.45 10.13
CA GLY A 942 -46.58 -13.04 10.47
C GLY A 942 -46.87 -12.05 9.34
N ASN A 943 -47.38 -12.50 8.19
CA ASN A 943 -47.76 -11.62 7.09
C ASN A 943 -49.14 -10.98 7.35
N ALA A 944 -49.40 -9.83 6.74
CA ALA A 944 -50.71 -9.19 6.73
C ALA A 944 -51.21 -9.00 5.30
N PHE A 945 -52.49 -9.27 5.07
CA PHE A 945 -53.15 -9.17 3.77
C PHE A 945 -54.32 -8.18 3.86
N THR A 946 -54.34 -7.15 3.01
CA THR A 946 -55.30 -6.03 3.09
C THR A 946 -55.96 -5.76 1.73
N GLY A 947 -57.30 -5.68 1.73
CA GLY A 947 -58.09 -5.14 0.61
C GLY A 947 -58.49 -6.14 -0.48
N TYR A 948 -58.32 -7.45 -0.26
CA TYR A 948 -58.65 -8.52 -1.22
C TYR A 948 -60.16 -8.83 -1.27
N GLY A 949 -60.98 -7.80 -1.45
CA GLY A 949 -62.44 -7.90 -1.35
C GLY A 949 -63.16 -6.93 -2.28
N ALA A 950 -63.48 -7.39 -3.48
CA ALA A 950 -64.42 -6.73 -4.38
C ALA A 950 -65.59 -7.69 -4.69
N ASN A 951 -66.83 -7.17 -4.64
CA ASN A 951 -68.03 -7.90 -5.06
C ASN A 951 -68.13 -7.95 -6.60
N THR A 952 -67.12 -8.51 -7.26
CA THR A 952 -67.18 -8.90 -8.67
C THR A 952 -67.72 -10.32 -8.77
N ALA A 953 -68.78 -10.53 -9.54
CA ALA A 953 -69.50 -11.80 -9.62
C ALA A 953 -68.68 -12.99 -10.18
N ASP A 954 -67.47 -12.76 -10.69
CA ASP A 954 -66.60 -13.76 -11.28
C ASP A 954 -65.15 -13.69 -10.74
N TRP A 955 -64.69 -14.83 -10.20
CA TRP A 955 -63.30 -15.19 -9.82
C TRP A 955 -62.69 -14.63 -8.51
N SER A 956 -61.61 -15.30 -8.09
CA SER A 956 -61.29 -15.57 -6.68
C SER A 956 -60.48 -14.50 -5.94
N SER A 957 -61.12 -13.80 -5.02
CA SER A 957 -60.45 -12.88 -4.07
C SER A 957 -59.97 -13.66 -2.82
N THR A 958 -58.71 -14.12 -2.83
CA THR A 958 -58.14 -14.97 -1.74
C THR A 958 -56.76 -14.50 -1.30
N ALA A 959 -56.54 -14.31 0.00
CA ALA A 959 -55.23 -13.89 0.51
C ALA A 959 -54.16 -14.99 0.38
N LEU A 960 -54.42 -16.22 0.86
CA LEU A 960 -53.53 -17.37 0.74
C LEU A 960 -54.27 -18.58 0.12
N GLN A 961 -53.76 -19.15 -0.98
CA GLN A 961 -54.36 -20.31 -1.65
C GLN A 961 -53.38 -21.49 -1.77
N ILE A 962 -53.85 -22.72 -1.52
CA ILE A 962 -53.23 -23.96 -2.02
C ILE A 962 -54.05 -24.49 -3.20
N ALA A 963 -53.40 -24.67 -4.35
CA ALA A 963 -54.06 -25.03 -5.59
C ALA A 963 -53.47 -26.32 -6.21
N GLU A 964 -54.21 -27.41 -6.04
CA GLU A 964 -53.88 -28.76 -6.50
C GLU A 964 -54.65 -29.10 -7.79
N GLY A 965 -54.17 -30.06 -8.59
CA GLY A 965 -54.97 -30.60 -9.70
C GLY A 965 -54.99 -29.74 -10.97
N LEU A 966 -54.03 -28.82 -11.15
CA LEU A 966 -53.99 -27.89 -12.27
C LEU A 966 -52.70 -28.02 -13.09
N ASP A 967 -52.81 -27.83 -14.40
CA ASP A 967 -51.68 -27.89 -15.33
C ASP A 967 -50.69 -26.73 -15.08
N LEU A 968 -49.38 -27.01 -15.12
CA LEU A 968 -48.33 -25.99 -15.00
C LEU A 968 -47.91 -25.43 -16.36
N ALA A 969 -48.42 -25.96 -17.48
CA ALA A 969 -48.15 -25.45 -18.82
C ALA A 969 -48.52 -23.96 -18.98
N ARG A 970 -49.46 -23.42 -18.19
CA ARG A 970 -49.81 -21.98 -18.14
C ARG A 970 -48.74 -21.07 -17.50
N PHE A 971 -47.67 -21.66 -16.98
CA PHE A 971 -46.47 -20.99 -16.47
C PHE A 971 -45.24 -21.27 -17.35
N ASP A 972 -45.45 -21.78 -18.56
CA ASP A 972 -44.41 -22.31 -19.47
C ASP A 972 -43.52 -23.39 -18.82
N LEU A 973 -44.03 -24.08 -17.80
CA LEU A 973 -43.35 -25.17 -17.09
C LEU A 973 -43.86 -26.55 -17.54
N PRO A 974 -42.97 -27.54 -17.74
CA PRO A 974 -43.37 -28.89 -18.08
C PRO A 974 -43.94 -29.64 -16.86
N GLY A 975 -45.18 -30.13 -16.98
CA GLY A 975 -45.79 -31.05 -16.03
C GLY A 975 -47.16 -30.62 -15.51
N THR A 976 -47.83 -31.52 -14.80
CA THR A 976 -49.13 -31.27 -14.14
C THR A 976 -48.99 -31.44 -12.63
N VAL A 977 -49.61 -30.56 -11.84
CA VAL A 977 -49.86 -30.82 -10.41
C VAL A 977 -51.00 -31.84 -10.32
N SER A 978 -50.69 -33.10 -10.58
CA SER A 978 -51.70 -34.17 -10.75
C SER A 978 -52.10 -34.89 -9.46
N GLN A 979 -51.49 -34.56 -8.32
CA GLN A 979 -51.77 -35.17 -7.02
C GLN A 979 -52.16 -34.15 -5.95
N ALA A 980 -52.92 -34.61 -4.95
CA ALA A 980 -53.24 -33.86 -3.75
C ALA A 980 -52.04 -33.83 -2.79
N LEU A 981 -51.77 -32.68 -2.18
CA LEU A 981 -50.64 -32.53 -1.26
C LEU A 981 -50.98 -33.18 0.09
N THR A 982 -50.17 -34.13 0.55
CA THR A 982 -50.32 -34.66 1.91
C THR A 982 -49.65 -33.71 2.90
N MET A 983 -50.43 -32.84 3.52
CA MET A 983 -50.01 -31.99 4.66
C MET A 983 -50.47 -32.61 5.98
N ALA A 984 -49.69 -32.39 7.04
CA ALA A 984 -50.15 -32.67 8.40
C ALA A 984 -51.18 -31.58 8.82
N PRO A 985 -52.27 -31.94 9.54
CA PRO A 985 -53.36 -30.99 9.83
C PRO A 985 -52.95 -29.76 10.64
N ASP A 986 -51.92 -29.89 11.49
CA ASP A 986 -51.32 -28.82 12.27
C ASP A 986 -50.55 -27.83 11.39
N VAL A 987 -49.84 -28.30 10.37
CA VAL A 987 -49.15 -27.43 9.38
C VAL A 987 -50.17 -26.68 8.52
N GLU A 988 -51.23 -27.36 8.08
CA GLU A 988 -52.34 -26.74 7.32
C GLU A 988 -53.08 -25.68 8.18
N GLN A 989 -53.34 -25.98 9.46
CA GLN A 989 -53.91 -25.04 10.41
C GLN A 989 -52.98 -23.84 10.67
N ALA A 990 -51.67 -24.06 10.81
CA ALA A 990 -50.70 -22.99 11.06
C ALA A 990 -50.58 -22.01 9.88
N LEU A 991 -50.67 -22.48 8.63
CA LEU A 991 -50.74 -21.60 7.46
C LEU A 991 -52.01 -20.74 7.48
N ALA A 992 -53.15 -21.34 7.81
CA ALA A 992 -54.43 -20.64 7.86
C ALA A 992 -54.48 -19.57 8.97
N THR A 993 -53.96 -19.86 10.18
CA THR A 993 -54.08 -18.98 11.36
C THR A 993 -52.85 -18.11 11.65
N GLY A 994 -51.70 -18.40 11.04
CA GLY A 994 -50.43 -17.71 11.30
C GLY A 994 -50.30 -16.32 10.67
N ASN A 995 -51.33 -15.80 10.00
CA ASN A 995 -51.30 -14.56 9.22
C ASN A 995 -52.53 -13.68 9.54
N SER A 996 -52.43 -12.38 9.28
CA SER A 996 -53.53 -11.41 9.46
C SER A 996 -54.25 -11.14 8.14
N TYR A 997 -55.59 -11.07 8.18
CA TYR A 997 -56.44 -10.86 6.99
C TYR A 997 -57.44 -9.74 7.24
N VAL A 998 -57.33 -8.66 6.47
CA VAL A 998 -58.16 -7.45 6.55
C VAL A 998 -58.85 -7.24 5.21
N ASP A 999 -60.18 -7.10 5.23
CA ASP A 999 -61.03 -6.85 4.06
C ASP A 999 -60.82 -7.83 2.87
N CYS A 1000 -60.42 -9.06 3.18
CA CYS A 1000 -60.28 -10.16 2.21
C CYS A 1000 -61.61 -10.94 2.10
N THR A 1001 -62.05 -11.35 0.90
CA THR A 1001 -63.24 -12.24 0.78
C THR A 1001 -62.95 -13.62 1.36
N ASN A 1002 -61.76 -14.17 1.12
CA ASN A 1002 -61.28 -15.41 1.72
C ASN A 1002 -59.88 -15.20 2.29
N GLY A 1003 -59.67 -15.56 3.57
CA GLY A 1003 -58.34 -15.59 4.17
C GLY A 1003 -57.49 -16.74 3.61
N TYR A 1004 -58.00 -17.97 3.74
CA TYR A 1004 -57.32 -19.17 3.25
C TYR A 1004 -58.26 -20.10 2.46
N ILE A 1005 -57.82 -20.57 1.29
CA ILE A 1005 -58.50 -21.62 0.51
C ILE A 1005 -57.53 -22.73 0.15
N ARG A 1006 -57.99 -23.98 0.25
CA ARG A 1006 -57.41 -25.11 -0.47
C ARG A 1006 -58.40 -25.65 -1.51
N SER A 1007 -57.92 -25.82 -2.73
CA SER A 1007 -58.74 -26.21 -3.90
C SER A 1007 -58.07 -27.33 -4.71
N ASN A 1008 -58.81 -28.38 -5.03
CA ASN A 1008 -58.35 -29.47 -5.90
C ASN A 1008 -59.17 -29.53 -7.20
N TRP A 1009 -58.48 -29.32 -8.32
CA TRP A 1009 -59.10 -29.13 -9.64
C TRP A 1009 -59.20 -30.43 -10.46
N THR A 1010 -58.57 -31.54 -10.04
CA THR A 1010 -58.55 -32.81 -10.79
C THR A 1010 -59.73 -33.75 -10.50
N ASN A 1011 -60.34 -33.70 -9.31
CA ASN A 1011 -61.25 -34.75 -8.83
C ASN A 1011 -62.75 -34.36 -8.75
N GLY A 1012 -63.13 -33.16 -9.18
CA GLY A 1012 -64.40 -32.57 -8.76
C GLY A 1012 -64.25 -31.98 -7.36
N ILE A 1013 -64.72 -30.75 -7.18
CA ILE A 1013 -64.00 -29.81 -6.34
C ILE A 1013 -64.31 -29.99 -4.85
N ASP A 1014 -63.48 -30.71 -4.10
CA ASP A 1014 -63.47 -30.67 -2.63
C ASP A 1014 -62.77 -29.38 -2.17
N TYR A 1015 -63.52 -28.28 -2.14
CA TYR A 1015 -63.03 -27.03 -1.54
C TYR A 1015 -62.90 -27.19 -0.03
N ARG A 1016 -61.72 -26.88 0.51
CA ARG A 1016 -61.52 -26.66 1.95
C ARG A 1016 -61.28 -25.20 2.22
N PHE A 1017 -62.28 -24.55 2.80
CA PHE A 1017 -62.23 -23.15 3.21
C PHE A 1017 -61.83 -23.06 4.68
N TYR A 1018 -60.88 -22.19 5.01
CA TYR A 1018 -60.62 -21.79 6.39
C TYR A 1018 -60.86 -20.28 6.49
N LEU A 1019 -61.94 -19.91 7.18
CA LEU A 1019 -62.41 -18.52 7.26
C LEU A 1019 -61.99 -17.90 8.60
N VAL A 1020 -61.29 -16.77 8.55
CA VAL A 1020 -60.62 -16.14 9.69
C VAL A 1020 -61.35 -14.85 10.10
N SER A 1021 -62.22 -15.02 11.09
CA SER A 1021 -62.72 -14.03 12.07
C SER A 1021 -62.56 -12.52 11.78
N ASN A 1022 -63.42 -11.96 10.92
CA ASN A 1022 -63.93 -10.60 11.12
C ASN A 1022 -65.45 -10.53 10.82
N ALA A 1023 -66.16 -9.61 11.49
CA ALA A 1023 -67.62 -9.56 11.48
C ALA A 1023 -68.24 -8.96 10.19
N ALA A 1024 -67.45 -8.34 9.31
CA ALA A 1024 -67.95 -7.77 8.05
C ALA A 1024 -68.04 -8.80 6.91
N GLN A 1025 -67.22 -9.85 6.97
CA GLN A 1025 -67.00 -10.82 5.88
C GLN A 1025 -68.11 -11.87 5.71
N TRP A 1026 -68.97 -12.09 6.72
CA TRP A 1026 -70.08 -13.06 6.65
C TRP A 1026 -71.40 -12.44 6.18
N SER A 1027 -71.33 -11.37 5.38
CA SER A 1027 -72.49 -10.69 4.79
C SER A 1027 -72.88 -11.27 3.42
N ASN A 1028 -73.96 -12.07 3.37
CA ASN A 1028 -74.50 -12.72 2.16
C ASN A 1028 -73.55 -13.72 1.47
N VAL A 1029 -72.98 -14.66 2.24
CA VAL A 1029 -72.08 -15.70 1.72
C VAL A 1029 -72.89 -16.75 0.92
N GLU A 1030 -72.43 -17.11 -0.27
CA GLU A 1030 -73.00 -18.19 -1.08
C GLU A 1030 -71.95 -19.26 -1.43
N PHE A 1031 -72.20 -20.51 -1.01
CA PHE A 1031 -71.43 -21.68 -1.41
C PHE A 1031 -72.02 -22.28 -2.70
N ALA A 1032 -71.69 -21.68 -3.84
CA ALA A 1032 -72.13 -22.08 -5.19
C ALA A 1032 -71.22 -23.11 -5.90
N GLY A 1033 -70.18 -23.63 -5.23
CA GLY A 1033 -69.27 -24.64 -5.79
C GLY A 1033 -69.80 -26.08 -5.67
N ASN A 1034 -69.21 -27.03 -6.41
CA ASN A 1034 -69.60 -28.45 -6.47
C ASN A 1034 -69.31 -29.28 -5.19
N GLY A 1035 -69.75 -28.78 -4.03
CA GLY A 1035 -69.58 -29.40 -2.70
C GLY A 1035 -68.22 -29.15 -2.05
N GLY A 1036 -68.01 -29.71 -0.85
CA GLY A 1036 -66.72 -29.64 -0.14
C GLY A 1036 -66.84 -29.61 1.39
N THR A 1037 -65.71 -29.38 2.08
CA THR A 1037 -65.64 -29.30 3.55
C THR A 1037 -65.10 -27.95 4.04
N VAL A 1038 -65.98 -27.08 4.52
CA VAL A 1038 -65.61 -25.82 5.21
C VAL A 1038 -65.08 -26.16 6.61
N TRP A 1039 -63.84 -25.79 6.91
CA TRP A 1039 -63.27 -25.87 8.24
C TRP A 1039 -63.30 -24.50 8.91
N LEU A 1040 -64.07 -24.37 9.98
CA LEU A 1040 -64.06 -23.15 10.79
C LEU A 1040 -62.74 -23.09 11.57
N ALA A 1041 -62.05 -21.94 11.51
CA ALA A 1041 -60.80 -21.72 12.23
C ALA A 1041 -61.00 -21.00 13.59
N ASN A 1042 -62.17 -20.38 13.76
CA ASN A 1042 -62.60 -19.61 14.94
C ASN A 1042 -64.14 -19.65 15.02
N ASP A 1043 -64.70 -19.27 16.16
CA ASP A 1043 -66.14 -19.01 16.29
C ASP A 1043 -66.53 -17.75 15.49
N ILE A 1044 -67.66 -17.82 14.79
CA ILE A 1044 -68.24 -16.72 14.02
C ILE A 1044 -69.44 -16.18 14.79
N ALA A 1045 -69.26 -15.02 15.43
CA ALA A 1045 -70.36 -14.24 15.97
C ALA A 1045 -70.91 -13.31 14.89
N ASN A 1046 -72.24 -13.27 14.76
CA ASN A 1046 -73.01 -12.30 13.95
C ASN A 1046 -72.89 -12.50 12.43
N ALA A 1047 -73.21 -13.70 11.93
CA ALA A 1047 -73.35 -13.97 10.50
C ALA A 1047 -74.69 -13.45 9.94
N ASP A 1048 -74.69 -12.99 8.68
CA ASP A 1048 -75.90 -12.59 7.94
C ASP A 1048 -76.51 -13.77 7.18
N ASN A 1049 -76.95 -13.57 5.94
CA ASN A 1049 -77.53 -14.62 5.11
C ASN A 1049 -76.42 -15.55 4.62
N LEU A 1050 -76.63 -16.85 4.76
CA LEU A 1050 -75.75 -17.89 4.25
C LEU A 1050 -76.54 -18.79 3.30
N THR A 1051 -76.09 -18.94 2.06
CA THR A 1051 -76.75 -19.80 1.06
C THR A 1051 -75.86 -21.00 0.71
N ILE A 1052 -76.40 -22.20 0.86
CA ILE A 1052 -75.75 -23.47 0.53
C ILE A 1052 -76.33 -23.98 -0.80
N GLY A 1053 -75.60 -23.80 -1.90
CA GLY A 1053 -76.04 -24.22 -3.24
C GLY A 1053 -75.90 -25.73 -3.52
N HIS A 1054 -74.97 -26.39 -2.84
CA HIS A 1054 -74.56 -27.79 -3.09
C HIS A 1054 -74.22 -28.54 -1.77
N ASN A 1055 -73.76 -29.79 -1.85
CA ASN A 1055 -73.45 -30.61 -0.67
C ASN A 1055 -72.19 -30.12 0.08
N VAL A 1056 -72.39 -29.40 1.18
CA VAL A 1056 -71.31 -28.82 2.02
C VAL A 1056 -71.24 -29.53 3.37
N THR A 1057 -70.01 -29.75 3.85
CA THR A 1057 -69.73 -30.22 5.22
C THR A 1057 -69.10 -29.08 6.04
N LEU A 1058 -69.58 -28.82 7.25
CA LEU A 1058 -68.98 -27.88 8.20
C LEU A 1058 -68.21 -28.66 9.28
N ALA A 1059 -66.93 -28.32 9.46
CA ALA A 1059 -65.99 -28.93 10.41
C ALA A 1059 -65.23 -27.85 11.20
N GLY A 1060 -64.27 -28.25 12.04
CA GLY A 1060 -63.39 -27.34 12.79
C GLY A 1060 -63.64 -27.25 14.30
N GLY A 1061 -64.80 -27.65 14.82
CA GLY A 1061 -65.05 -27.62 16.27
C GLY A 1061 -65.54 -26.26 16.83
N HIS A 1062 -65.96 -25.36 15.95
CA HIS A 1062 -66.35 -23.98 16.28
C HIS A 1062 -67.83 -23.69 16.03
N ALA A 1063 -68.32 -22.56 16.55
CA ALA A 1063 -69.70 -22.11 16.40
C ALA A 1063 -69.89 -21.12 15.24
N ILE A 1064 -71.01 -21.20 14.53
CA ILE A 1064 -71.56 -20.10 13.71
C ILE A 1064 -72.81 -19.57 14.41
N ALA A 1065 -72.88 -18.29 14.71
CA ALA A 1065 -74.06 -17.63 15.28
C ALA A 1065 -74.65 -16.61 14.28
N PHE A 1066 -75.94 -16.75 13.96
CA PHE A 1066 -76.66 -15.86 13.04
C PHE A 1066 -77.37 -14.73 13.77
N ASP A 1067 -77.28 -13.51 13.22
CA ASP A 1067 -78.01 -12.35 13.74
C ASP A 1067 -79.53 -12.46 13.55
N ALA A 1068 -80.28 -11.76 14.41
CA ALA A 1068 -81.74 -11.81 14.38
C ALA A 1068 -82.31 -11.29 13.04
N GLY A 1069 -83.10 -12.12 12.36
CA GLY A 1069 -83.69 -11.80 11.06
C GLY A 1069 -82.81 -12.14 9.85
N LYS A 1070 -81.69 -12.84 10.04
CA LYS A 1070 -80.80 -13.34 8.99
C LYS A 1070 -81.06 -14.82 8.73
N THR A 1071 -80.79 -15.30 7.50
CA THR A 1071 -81.23 -16.65 7.07
C THR A 1071 -80.10 -17.57 6.62
N LEU A 1072 -80.06 -18.79 7.16
CA LEU A 1072 -79.42 -19.93 6.52
C LEU A 1072 -80.39 -20.57 5.51
N THR A 1073 -80.04 -20.49 4.23
CA THR A 1073 -80.77 -21.12 3.11
C THR A 1073 -79.99 -22.33 2.61
N VAL A 1074 -80.63 -23.51 2.56
CA VAL A 1074 -80.08 -24.68 1.84
C VAL A 1074 -80.92 -24.91 0.60
N SER A 1075 -80.29 -24.81 -0.57
CA SER A 1075 -80.95 -24.90 -1.87
C SER A 1075 -81.52 -26.29 -2.14
N ALA A 1076 -82.57 -26.36 -2.96
CA ALA A 1076 -83.22 -27.63 -3.29
C ALA A 1076 -82.24 -28.59 -4.00
N GLY A 1077 -81.92 -29.71 -3.35
CA GLY A 1077 -80.94 -30.70 -3.82
C GLY A 1077 -79.56 -30.60 -3.15
N ALA A 1078 -79.33 -29.60 -2.30
CA ALA A 1078 -78.14 -29.46 -1.48
C ALA A 1078 -78.31 -30.14 -0.10
N THR A 1079 -77.18 -30.50 0.51
CA THR A 1079 -77.10 -31.09 1.85
C THR A 1079 -76.09 -30.30 2.68
N LEU A 1080 -76.45 -29.90 3.90
CA LEU A 1080 -75.51 -29.33 4.87
C LEU A 1080 -75.21 -30.38 5.95
N THR A 1081 -73.97 -30.85 6.03
CA THR A 1081 -73.52 -31.82 7.04
C THR A 1081 -72.72 -31.11 8.11
N ILE A 1082 -73.11 -31.19 9.38
CA ILE A 1082 -72.33 -30.65 10.50
C ILE A 1082 -71.54 -31.79 11.16
N VAL A 1083 -70.23 -31.63 11.28
CA VAL A 1083 -69.31 -32.57 11.93
C VAL A 1083 -69.36 -32.36 13.45
N PRO A 1084 -69.34 -33.43 14.28
CA PRO A 1084 -69.36 -33.30 15.74
C PRO A 1084 -68.28 -32.33 16.28
N GLY A 1085 -68.71 -31.43 17.17
CA GLY A 1085 -67.89 -30.34 17.70
C GLY A 1085 -68.20 -28.99 17.06
N THR A 1086 -68.49 -28.94 15.76
CA THR A 1086 -68.98 -27.72 15.10
C THR A 1086 -70.44 -27.49 15.46
N THR A 1087 -70.84 -26.24 15.70
CA THR A 1087 -72.23 -25.86 16.00
C THR A 1087 -72.74 -24.75 15.10
N VAL A 1088 -74.03 -24.75 14.81
CA VAL A 1088 -74.70 -23.69 14.04
C VAL A 1088 -75.91 -23.22 14.84
N ASN A 1089 -75.81 -22.02 15.39
CA ASN A 1089 -76.73 -21.41 16.33
C ASN A 1089 -77.52 -20.30 15.63
N ALA A 1090 -78.78 -20.55 15.29
CA ALA A 1090 -79.69 -19.47 14.92
C ALA A 1090 -80.16 -18.74 16.18
N ILE A 1091 -80.01 -17.41 16.25
CA ILE A 1091 -80.67 -16.63 17.30
C ILE A 1091 -82.18 -16.71 17.05
N ALA A 1092 -82.92 -17.19 18.06
CA ALA A 1092 -84.30 -17.63 17.91
C ALA A 1092 -85.28 -16.50 17.54
N GLY A 1093 -85.59 -16.39 16.24
CA GLY A 1093 -86.77 -15.70 15.71
C GLY A 1093 -87.67 -16.71 15.00
N ASP A 1094 -88.74 -17.14 15.69
CA ASP A 1094 -90.01 -17.78 15.28
C ASP A 1094 -90.15 -18.77 14.08
N GLY A 1095 -89.09 -19.07 13.32
CA GLY A 1095 -89.10 -20.02 12.20
C GLY A 1095 -88.76 -21.45 12.59
N SER A 1096 -89.70 -22.38 12.35
CA SER A 1096 -89.44 -23.82 12.44
C SER A 1096 -88.60 -24.33 11.26
N TRP A 1097 -87.51 -25.06 11.53
CA TRP A 1097 -86.75 -25.78 10.50
C TRP A 1097 -87.66 -26.81 9.79
N THR A 1098 -87.86 -26.66 8.49
CA THR A 1098 -88.64 -27.62 7.66
C THR A 1098 -87.70 -28.56 6.91
N GLY A 1099 -87.10 -29.50 7.63
CA GLY A 1099 -86.25 -30.56 7.09
C GLY A 1099 -86.51 -31.90 7.79
N LYS A 1100 -86.24 -33.02 7.11
CA LYS A 1100 -86.21 -34.33 7.77
C LYS A 1100 -84.85 -34.52 8.44
N GLN A 1101 -84.83 -34.42 9.75
CA GLN A 1101 -83.69 -34.82 10.55
C GLN A 1101 -83.44 -36.33 10.39
N ASP A 1102 -82.20 -36.73 10.15
CA ASP A 1102 -81.80 -38.13 10.03
C ASP A 1102 -81.72 -38.83 11.40
N PRO A 1103 -81.63 -40.17 11.46
CA PRO A 1103 -81.56 -40.91 12.72
C PRO A 1103 -80.33 -40.60 13.60
N ASN A 1104 -79.35 -39.86 13.07
CA ASN A 1104 -78.12 -39.45 13.74
C ASN A 1104 -78.16 -37.98 14.19
N GLY A 1105 -79.29 -37.29 14.01
CA GLY A 1105 -79.51 -35.91 14.44
C GLY A 1105 -79.07 -34.83 13.44
N ARG A 1106 -78.79 -35.19 12.19
CA ARG A 1106 -78.41 -34.26 11.10
C ARG A 1106 -79.61 -33.74 10.33
#